data_AF-A0A8H3GMQ1-F1
#
_entry.id   AF-A0A8H3GMQ1-F1
#
_cell.length_a   1.000
_cell.length_b   1.000
_cell.length_c   1.000
_cell.angle_alpha   90.00
_cell.angle_beta   90.00
_cell.angle_gamma   90.00
#
_symmetry.space_group_name_H-M   'P 1'
#
loop_
_entity.id
_entity.type
_entity.pdbx_description
1 polymer ?
#
loop_
_entity_poly.entity_id
_entity_poly.type
_entity_poly.pdbx_seq_one_letter_code
_entity_poly.pdbx_strand_id
1 'polypeptide(L)'
;NLDTDEDILGEEPDVAFFVPDTSGTVQGDEDEMEQALRILIDSCPTSSTIGSRHIAGDRFYIDLLQQQLFKLLDQRLEHVRRWVRVNVQRFPAGNQDVRNLYNKIDALALAMRAAVRLCTETCSTCHYLCTRPHRHSGSHECGTRHYCPFFCEVSDEHSEPVECGLPAGHSAQHMCDIKAHSCGQNCHLSDKNGCAQSCVKPLYHEGDHLCSTRLHSCGEVCSLQDINSGYQCSGLCHIPWNEPHTRHRCGNSGSCPIECQLCPRLCHEADHFHGLDPNAVHLCGQAHNCTNSCAAKGICRIETQPSTVEEQFLGRHETFQYTRYTQVEQRLTCVIPIPPGELQHAGEHSHTMDEKPFHYCNERCPSCQYLCTLPLGHPQQLHETSHGSMITTQWAIQGTNQDDARYELNGRKFGIGDEGAPMLCHIMCSNQGRHAHIDFCREPDTCQGGVELEHISERMHPDPNRPKDWISHRLNWARSGFQDPYSREQQAEFAKCDVMCSGPEHNATATTPANPSYCNLPIFHPPQDRRTAPTNGYVSADGHRFECVNPARLHQAYHVVFVIDSSGSMGSRDRTPLSNTPVTQLLRTRCNNRYGAVLSALHGFWLSRETAQAIAQPRQDAYSVVTFNDNPTTRLANDFTSTTDQLLSQLLQTSASGGTNFNSALAHAQTLIRTHWNSDKAPVLVFLSDGECNLDRNMVYDMCRACVQLGKPLGFYSVSFGPDRSSGPLREMAQIAGEIYASAPRNIMGNIQGNPCAYYNAVDSIQLADTFLGISNSLHKQRASLIGQSSGRRTC
;
A
#
# COMPACT_ATOMS: atom_id res chain seq x y z
N ASN A 1 -17.16 -16.53 -8.52
CA ASN A 1 -16.56 -17.34 -9.60
C ASN A 1 -17.57 -18.34 -10.09
N LEU A 2 -18.47 -17.85 -10.95
CA LEU A 2 -19.31 -18.70 -11.79
C LEU A 2 -18.55 -18.78 -13.10
N ASP A 3 -17.86 -19.90 -13.33
CA ASP A 3 -17.29 -20.23 -14.62
C ASP A 3 -18.49 -20.58 -15.53
N THR A 4 -18.93 -19.58 -16.30
CA THR A 4 -20.15 -19.63 -17.14
C THR A 4 -19.79 -19.65 -18.60
N ASP A 5 -18.57 -20.06 -18.93
CA ASP A 5 -18.15 -20.08 -20.31
C ASP A 5 -18.79 -21.29 -21.02
N GLU A 6 -19.52 -21.01 -22.10
CA GLU A 6 -20.21 -22.03 -22.88
C GLU A 6 -19.23 -22.68 -23.85
N ASP A 7 -19.14 -24.01 -23.77
CA ASP A 7 -18.45 -24.82 -24.76
C ASP A 7 -19.22 -24.82 -26.09
N ILE A 8 -18.50 -24.62 -27.18
CA ILE A 8 -19.05 -24.77 -28.54
C ILE A 8 -18.42 -26.01 -29.16
N LEU A 9 -19.24 -26.95 -29.62
CA LEU A 9 -18.77 -28.14 -30.33
C LEU A 9 -18.04 -27.76 -31.62
N GLY A 10 -16.80 -28.23 -31.77
CA GLY A 10 -16.03 -28.12 -33.01
C GLY A 10 -16.29 -29.34 -33.90
N GLU A 11 -16.89 -29.13 -35.07
CA GLU A 11 -17.02 -30.16 -36.13
C GLU A 11 -15.85 -30.09 -37.14
N GLU A 12 -14.84 -29.26 -36.87
CA GLU A 12 -13.73 -28.99 -37.78
C GLU A 12 -12.58 -29.98 -37.60
N PRO A 13 -11.81 -30.28 -38.67
CA PRO A 13 -10.61 -31.10 -38.57
C PRO A 13 -9.58 -30.49 -37.60
N ASP A 14 -8.82 -31.34 -36.91
CA ASP A 14 -7.79 -30.95 -35.94
C ASP A 14 -6.58 -30.33 -36.67
N VAL A 15 -6.71 -29.05 -37.03
CA VAL A 15 -5.74 -28.29 -37.82
C VAL A 15 -5.12 -27.21 -36.95
N ALA A 16 -3.80 -27.27 -36.78
CA ALA A 16 -3.03 -26.29 -36.00
C ALA A 16 -2.52 -25.15 -36.90
N PHE A 17 -2.70 -23.91 -36.44
CA PHE A 17 -2.17 -22.72 -37.10
C PHE A 17 -1.12 -22.06 -36.20
N PHE A 18 -0.07 -21.52 -36.83
CA PHE A 18 0.87 -20.64 -36.15
C PHE A 18 0.18 -19.33 -35.78
N VAL A 19 0.35 -18.89 -34.54
CA VAL A 19 -0.17 -17.61 -34.02
C VAL A 19 1.04 -16.74 -33.65
N PRO A 20 1.35 -15.71 -34.46
CA PRO A 20 2.53 -14.87 -34.24
C PRO A 20 2.49 -14.18 -32.88
N ASP A 21 3.63 -14.12 -32.18
CA ASP A 21 3.71 -13.37 -30.93
C ASP A 21 3.75 -11.86 -31.22
N THR A 22 2.73 -11.14 -30.76
CA THR A 22 2.68 -9.68 -30.87
C THR A 22 3.74 -8.96 -30.01
N SER A 23 4.57 -9.70 -29.26
CA SER A 23 5.59 -9.20 -28.31
C SER A 23 6.97 -8.88 -28.92
N GLY A 24 7.23 -9.21 -30.20
CA GLY A 24 8.39 -8.68 -30.93
C GLY A 24 9.69 -9.48 -30.92
N THR A 25 9.66 -10.81 -30.79
CA THR A 25 10.86 -11.66 -31.02
C THR A 25 10.81 -12.34 -32.40
N VAL A 26 11.52 -11.78 -33.37
CA VAL A 26 11.35 -12.10 -34.81
C VAL A 26 12.04 -13.39 -35.27
N GLN A 27 13.08 -13.87 -34.57
CA GLN A 27 13.98 -14.91 -35.09
C GLN A 27 13.63 -16.36 -34.68
N GLY A 28 12.87 -16.56 -33.60
CA GLY A 28 12.33 -17.87 -33.21
C GLY A 28 11.05 -18.24 -33.95
N ASP A 29 10.34 -17.24 -34.45
CA ASP A 29 9.01 -17.37 -35.05
C ASP A 29 9.05 -17.94 -36.49
N GLU A 30 10.16 -17.79 -37.23
CA GLU A 30 10.24 -18.20 -38.65
C GLU A 30 10.25 -19.72 -38.82
N ASP A 31 11.08 -20.44 -38.05
CA ASP A 31 11.18 -21.91 -38.11
C ASP A 31 9.86 -22.56 -37.67
N GLU A 32 9.22 -22.02 -36.63
CA GLU A 32 7.92 -22.49 -36.14
C GLU A 32 6.80 -22.22 -37.14
N MET A 33 6.78 -21.02 -37.76
CA MET A 33 5.86 -20.68 -38.84
C MET A 33 6.05 -21.62 -40.03
N GLU A 34 7.28 -21.89 -40.43
CA GLU A 34 7.60 -22.78 -41.54
C GLU A 34 7.17 -24.22 -41.26
N GLN A 35 7.44 -24.73 -40.06
CA GLN A 35 7.01 -26.05 -39.64
C GLN A 35 5.49 -26.17 -39.63
N ALA A 36 4.79 -25.18 -39.09
CA ALA A 36 3.33 -25.15 -39.07
C ALA A 36 2.74 -25.10 -40.48
N LEU A 37 3.27 -24.26 -41.37
CA LEU A 37 2.83 -24.17 -42.76
C LEU A 37 3.06 -25.49 -43.52
N ARG A 38 4.19 -26.17 -43.28
CA ARG A 38 4.46 -27.47 -43.90
C ARG A 38 3.43 -28.52 -43.47
N ILE A 39 3.11 -28.59 -42.18
CA ILE A 39 2.08 -29.49 -41.66
C ILE A 39 0.71 -29.18 -42.30
N LEU A 40 0.37 -27.89 -42.45
CA LEU A 40 -0.87 -27.46 -43.11
C LEU A 40 -0.92 -27.90 -44.57
N ILE A 41 0.18 -27.72 -45.32
CA ILE A 41 0.29 -28.14 -46.73
C ILE A 41 0.13 -29.66 -46.83
N ASP A 42 0.79 -30.44 -45.97
CA ASP A 42 0.71 -31.92 -45.96
C ASP A 42 -0.71 -32.42 -45.63
N SER A 43 -1.46 -31.68 -44.82
CA SER A 43 -2.86 -32.00 -44.48
C SER A 43 -3.86 -31.68 -45.60
N CYS A 44 -3.48 -30.88 -46.60
CA CYS A 44 -4.36 -30.52 -47.71
C CYS A 44 -4.53 -31.71 -48.67
N PRO A 45 -5.77 -32.09 -49.06
CA PRO A 45 -6.01 -33.22 -49.98
C PRO A 45 -5.28 -33.09 -51.32
N THR A 46 -5.02 -31.85 -51.77
CA THR A 46 -4.27 -31.52 -52.99
C THR A 46 -2.78 -31.85 -52.91
N SER A 47 -2.20 -31.92 -51.70
CA SER A 47 -0.80 -32.31 -51.48
C SER A 47 -0.58 -33.81 -51.67
N SER A 48 -1.60 -34.63 -51.43
CA SER A 48 -1.52 -36.10 -51.49
C SER A 48 -1.32 -36.69 -52.90
N THR A 49 -1.38 -35.86 -53.95
CA THR A 49 -1.06 -36.26 -55.32
C THR A 49 0.06 -35.39 -55.87
N ILE A 50 1.32 -35.79 -55.65
CA ILE A 50 2.50 -35.20 -56.31
C ILE A 50 2.30 -35.09 -57.83
N GLY A 51 1.60 -36.06 -58.45
CA GLY A 51 1.24 -36.04 -59.86
C GLY A 51 0.36 -34.84 -60.29
N SER A 52 -0.42 -34.25 -59.40
CA SER A 52 -1.33 -33.15 -59.74
C SER A 52 -0.61 -31.84 -60.09
N ARG A 53 0.50 -31.51 -59.42
CA ARG A 53 1.27 -30.28 -59.69
C ARG A 53 1.91 -30.28 -61.08
N HIS A 54 2.42 -31.43 -61.49
CA HIS A 54 3.04 -31.62 -62.80
C HIS A 54 2.00 -31.66 -63.93
N ILE A 55 0.82 -32.25 -63.68
CA ILE A 55 -0.26 -32.38 -64.68
C ILE A 55 -1.08 -31.09 -64.82
N ALA A 56 -1.43 -30.44 -63.70
CA ALA A 56 -2.29 -29.25 -63.69
C ALA A 56 -1.53 -27.95 -64.01
N GLY A 57 -0.19 -27.99 -63.95
CA GLY A 57 0.66 -26.83 -64.11
C GLY A 57 0.95 -26.14 -62.78
N ASP A 58 2.19 -25.68 -62.64
CA ASP A 58 2.74 -25.20 -61.37
C ASP A 58 2.01 -23.98 -60.79
N ARG A 59 1.67 -22.99 -61.65
CA ARG A 59 0.95 -21.80 -61.21
C ARG A 59 -0.46 -22.11 -60.71
N PHE A 60 -1.18 -22.96 -61.44
CA PHE A 60 -2.53 -23.38 -61.07
C PHE A 60 -2.54 -24.15 -59.75
N TYR A 61 -1.56 -25.04 -59.55
CA TYR A 61 -1.39 -25.77 -58.29
C TYR A 61 -1.17 -24.83 -57.10
N ILE A 62 -0.27 -23.86 -57.22
CA ILE A 62 0.01 -22.88 -56.15
C ILE A 62 -1.21 -22.03 -55.82
N ASP A 63 -1.92 -21.54 -56.84
CA ASP A 63 -3.12 -20.73 -56.63
C ASP A 63 -4.21 -21.53 -55.91
N LEU A 64 -4.40 -22.81 -56.28
CA LEU A 64 -5.35 -23.70 -55.62
C LEU A 64 -4.94 -24.00 -54.17
N LEU A 65 -3.66 -24.27 -53.91
CA LEU A 65 -3.14 -24.53 -52.57
C LEU A 65 -3.31 -23.30 -51.67
N GLN A 66 -2.95 -22.11 -52.15
CA GLN A 66 -3.11 -20.86 -51.41
C GLN A 66 -4.57 -20.59 -51.03
N GLN A 67 -5.51 -20.84 -51.95
CA GLN A 67 -6.95 -20.69 -51.69
C GLN A 67 -7.45 -21.67 -50.62
N GLN A 68 -6.97 -22.92 -50.63
CA GLN A 68 -7.34 -23.91 -49.62
C GLN A 68 -6.83 -23.54 -48.23
N LEU A 69 -5.57 -23.08 -48.13
CA LEU A 69 -4.98 -22.61 -46.87
C LEU A 69 -5.78 -21.44 -46.28
N PHE A 70 -6.14 -20.44 -47.10
CA PHE A 70 -6.99 -19.34 -46.64
C PHE A 70 -8.38 -19.78 -46.22
N LYS A 71 -8.99 -20.73 -46.93
CA LYS A 71 -10.30 -21.27 -46.57
C LYS A 71 -10.29 -21.96 -45.21
N LEU A 72 -9.27 -22.79 -44.93
CA LEU A 72 -9.11 -23.46 -43.64
C LEU A 72 -8.93 -22.44 -42.51
N LEU A 73 -8.11 -21.41 -42.73
CA LEU A 73 -7.91 -20.34 -41.75
C LEU A 73 -9.21 -19.57 -41.48
N ASP A 74 -9.95 -19.19 -42.54
CA ASP A 74 -11.19 -18.44 -42.41
C ASP A 74 -12.27 -19.22 -41.63
N GLN A 75 -12.35 -20.55 -41.82
CA GLN A 75 -13.22 -21.44 -41.02
C GLN A 75 -12.84 -21.41 -39.54
N ARG A 76 -11.56 -21.62 -39.23
CA ARG A 76 -11.06 -21.61 -37.86
C ARG A 76 -11.29 -20.27 -37.16
N LEU A 77 -11.04 -19.15 -37.86
CA LEU A 77 -11.27 -17.81 -37.34
C LEU A 77 -12.75 -17.53 -37.06
N GLU A 78 -13.66 -18.00 -37.92
CA GLU A 78 -15.10 -17.86 -37.67
C GLU A 78 -15.53 -18.69 -36.45
N HIS A 79 -14.98 -19.89 -36.27
CA HIS A 79 -15.23 -20.70 -35.07
C HIS A 79 -14.79 -19.98 -33.79
N VAL A 80 -13.58 -19.43 -33.76
CA VAL A 80 -13.06 -18.63 -32.63
C VAL A 80 -13.92 -17.39 -32.39
N ARG A 81 -14.28 -16.64 -33.45
CA ARG A 81 -15.14 -15.45 -33.33
C ARG A 81 -16.52 -15.80 -32.80
N ARG A 82 -17.08 -16.95 -33.18
CA ARG A 82 -18.35 -17.46 -32.65
C ARG A 82 -18.23 -17.78 -31.16
N TRP A 83 -17.17 -18.49 -30.76
CA TRP A 83 -16.90 -18.79 -29.35
C TRP A 83 -16.80 -17.52 -28.50
N VAL A 84 -16.05 -16.53 -28.97
CA VAL A 84 -15.95 -15.24 -28.27
C VAL A 84 -17.30 -14.55 -28.19
N ARG A 85 -18.07 -14.50 -29.30
CA ARG A 85 -19.38 -13.85 -29.35
C ARG A 85 -20.36 -14.42 -28.32
N VAL A 86 -20.43 -15.74 -28.17
CA VAL A 86 -21.29 -16.41 -27.18
C VAL A 86 -20.86 -16.03 -25.77
N ASN A 87 -19.56 -16.11 -25.49
CA ASN A 87 -19.04 -15.91 -24.14
C ASN A 87 -19.01 -14.45 -23.68
N VAL A 88 -19.05 -13.49 -24.60
CA VAL A 88 -19.11 -12.06 -24.28
C VAL A 88 -20.52 -11.46 -24.33
N GLN A 89 -21.54 -12.21 -24.77
CA GLN A 89 -22.90 -11.69 -24.96
C GLN A 89 -23.53 -11.16 -23.66
N ARG A 90 -23.09 -11.69 -22.50
CA ARG A 90 -23.53 -11.25 -21.17
C ARG A 90 -23.08 -9.84 -20.78
N PHE A 91 -22.09 -9.28 -21.48
CA PHE A 91 -21.56 -7.95 -21.17
C PHE A 91 -22.28 -6.84 -21.93
N PRO A 92 -22.36 -5.61 -21.38
CA PRO A 92 -23.02 -4.49 -22.04
C PRO A 92 -22.41 -4.12 -23.39
N ALA A 93 -23.26 -3.67 -24.33
CA ALA A 93 -22.82 -3.09 -25.60
C ALA A 93 -21.96 -1.84 -25.33
N GLY A 94 -20.70 -1.86 -25.77
CA GLY A 94 -19.73 -0.79 -25.52
C GLY A 94 -18.67 -1.08 -24.46
N ASN A 95 -18.64 -2.27 -23.86
CA ASN A 95 -17.57 -2.68 -22.95
C ASN A 95 -16.19 -2.62 -23.66
N GLN A 96 -15.27 -1.79 -23.13
CA GLN A 96 -13.94 -1.59 -23.73
C GLN A 96 -13.10 -2.86 -23.73
N ASP A 97 -13.18 -3.71 -22.70
CA ASP A 97 -12.39 -4.93 -22.63
C ASP A 97 -12.84 -5.92 -23.71
N VAL A 98 -14.15 -6.01 -23.97
CA VAL A 98 -14.72 -6.79 -25.07
C VAL A 98 -14.27 -6.24 -26.43
N ARG A 99 -14.26 -4.90 -26.60
CA ARG A 99 -13.72 -4.27 -27.82
C ARG A 99 -12.23 -4.56 -28.01
N ASN A 100 -11.44 -4.42 -26.96
CA ASN A 100 -10.00 -4.70 -26.98
C ASN A 100 -9.74 -6.18 -27.36
N LEU A 101 -10.56 -7.10 -26.85
CA LEU A 101 -10.50 -8.52 -27.23
C LEU A 101 -10.76 -8.71 -28.73
N TYR A 102 -11.83 -8.14 -29.28
CA TYR A 102 -12.10 -8.20 -30.72
C TYR A 102 -10.98 -7.58 -31.55
N ASN A 103 -10.46 -6.43 -31.14
CA ASN A 103 -9.33 -5.77 -31.80
C ASN A 103 -8.08 -6.67 -31.83
N LYS A 104 -7.79 -7.38 -30.72
CA LYS A 104 -6.68 -8.33 -30.64
C LYS A 104 -6.91 -9.54 -31.55
N ILE A 105 -8.13 -10.09 -31.59
CA ILE A 105 -8.48 -11.20 -32.49
C ILE A 105 -8.32 -10.79 -33.95
N ASP A 106 -8.75 -9.58 -34.33
CA ASP A 106 -8.61 -9.09 -35.70
C ASP A 106 -7.15 -8.84 -36.07
N ALA A 107 -6.33 -8.33 -35.14
CA ALA A 107 -4.89 -8.19 -35.35
C ALA A 107 -4.20 -9.56 -35.55
N LEU A 108 -4.51 -10.55 -34.70
CA LEU A 108 -4.01 -11.91 -34.82
C LEU A 108 -4.49 -12.57 -36.12
N ALA A 109 -5.76 -12.40 -36.49
CA ALA A 109 -6.30 -12.92 -37.75
C ALA A 109 -5.52 -12.41 -38.97
N LEU A 110 -5.13 -11.12 -38.97
CA LEU A 110 -4.30 -10.56 -40.04
C LEU A 110 -2.89 -11.16 -40.05
N ALA A 111 -2.27 -11.29 -38.88
CA ALA A 111 -0.93 -11.87 -38.76
C ALA A 111 -0.92 -13.36 -39.19
N MET A 112 -1.90 -14.14 -38.77
CA MET A 112 -2.09 -15.53 -39.20
C MET A 112 -2.31 -15.63 -40.72
N ARG A 113 -3.06 -14.71 -41.32
CA ARG A 113 -3.27 -14.67 -42.77
C ARG A 113 -1.98 -14.38 -43.53
N ALA A 114 -1.10 -13.55 -42.98
CA ALA A 114 0.23 -13.31 -43.53
C ALA A 114 1.12 -14.56 -43.40
N ALA A 115 1.09 -15.24 -42.25
CA ALA A 115 1.89 -16.44 -41.97
C ALA A 115 1.56 -17.64 -42.90
N VAL A 116 0.31 -17.80 -43.33
CA VAL A 116 -0.10 -18.88 -44.26
C VAL A 116 0.05 -18.54 -45.74
N ARG A 117 0.61 -17.36 -46.07
CA ARG A 117 0.84 -16.96 -47.45
C ARG A 117 2.09 -17.65 -48.00
N LEU A 118 2.00 -18.21 -49.20
CA LEU A 118 3.12 -18.85 -49.90
C LEU A 118 4.05 -17.81 -50.55
N CYS A 119 5.34 -18.14 -50.66
CA CYS A 119 6.37 -17.28 -51.25
C CYS A 119 6.18 -17.06 -52.75
N THR A 120 5.94 -18.13 -53.52
CA THR A 120 5.67 -18.10 -54.98
C THR A 120 6.79 -17.56 -55.87
N GLU A 121 8.01 -17.37 -55.36
CA GLU A 121 9.22 -17.13 -56.15
C GLU A 121 9.73 -18.43 -56.81
N THR A 122 10.55 -18.34 -57.86
CA THR A 122 11.12 -19.54 -58.49
C THR A 122 12.09 -20.26 -57.55
N CYS A 123 11.97 -21.59 -57.48
CA CYS A 123 12.82 -22.44 -56.67
C CYS A 123 14.30 -22.33 -57.10
N SER A 124 15.20 -22.44 -56.13
CA SER A 124 16.63 -22.32 -56.38
C SER A 124 17.22 -23.48 -57.19
N THR A 125 16.55 -24.63 -57.24
CA THR A 125 17.04 -25.87 -57.88
C THR A 125 16.26 -26.25 -59.14
N CYS A 126 15.05 -25.73 -59.33
CA CYS A 126 14.19 -26.07 -60.46
C CYS A 126 13.25 -24.91 -60.81
N HIS A 127 12.43 -25.06 -61.86
CA HIS A 127 11.57 -23.97 -62.34
C HIS A 127 10.22 -23.88 -61.64
N TYR A 128 10.01 -24.64 -60.56
CA TYR A 128 8.77 -24.60 -59.78
C TYR A 128 8.73 -23.48 -58.76
N LEU A 129 7.53 -23.02 -58.42
CA LEU A 129 7.31 -21.95 -57.46
C LEU A 129 7.51 -22.42 -56.00
N CYS A 130 8.02 -21.53 -55.17
CA CYS A 130 8.34 -21.76 -53.78
C CYS A 130 7.08 -21.92 -52.93
N THR A 131 7.05 -22.95 -52.08
CA THR A 131 5.95 -23.26 -51.16
C THR A 131 6.26 -22.87 -49.71
N ARG A 132 7.45 -22.34 -49.42
CA ARG A 132 7.81 -21.80 -48.11
C ARG A 132 7.00 -20.53 -47.78
N PRO A 133 6.95 -20.09 -46.50
CA PRO A 133 6.25 -18.87 -46.10
C PRO A 133 6.66 -17.63 -46.89
N HIS A 134 5.74 -16.71 -47.12
CA HIS A 134 6.04 -15.46 -47.81
C HIS A 134 7.12 -14.67 -47.06
N ARG A 135 8.18 -14.26 -47.77
CA ARG A 135 9.36 -13.55 -47.23
C ARG A 135 10.25 -14.36 -46.27
N HIS A 136 10.25 -15.67 -46.41
CA HIS A 136 11.25 -16.51 -45.76
C HIS A 136 12.68 -16.08 -46.14
N SER A 137 13.62 -16.36 -45.24
CA SER A 137 15.05 -16.27 -45.44
C SER A 137 15.60 -17.55 -46.10
N GLY A 138 16.79 -17.45 -46.68
CA GLY A 138 17.46 -18.59 -47.34
C GLY A 138 16.91 -18.97 -48.72
N SER A 139 17.23 -20.18 -49.18
CA SER A 139 16.92 -20.66 -50.54
C SER A 139 15.43 -20.95 -50.75
N HIS A 140 14.95 -20.73 -51.98
CA HIS A 140 13.58 -21.00 -52.36
C HIS A 140 13.39 -22.50 -52.65
N GLU A 141 12.44 -23.13 -51.95
CA GLU A 141 12.15 -24.55 -52.08
C GLU A 141 10.72 -24.78 -52.57
N CYS A 142 10.57 -25.62 -53.60
CA CYS A 142 9.26 -25.96 -54.13
C CYS A 142 8.58 -27.13 -53.39
N GLY A 143 9.23 -27.78 -52.42
CA GLY A 143 8.66 -28.93 -51.71
C GLY A 143 8.47 -30.17 -52.59
N THR A 144 9.20 -30.29 -53.70
CA THR A 144 9.21 -31.48 -54.57
C THR A 144 10.62 -32.08 -54.64
N ARG A 145 10.81 -33.15 -55.42
CA ARG A 145 12.14 -33.74 -55.67
C ARG A 145 13.01 -32.90 -56.62
N HIS A 146 12.56 -31.74 -57.10
CA HIS A 146 13.24 -30.86 -58.06
C HIS A 146 13.51 -31.42 -59.47
N TYR A 147 13.32 -32.72 -59.70
CA TYR A 147 13.46 -33.35 -61.02
C TYR A 147 12.13 -33.47 -61.76
N CYS A 148 12.20 -33.46 -63.09
CA CYS A 148 11.06 -33.66 -63.96
C CYS A 148 10.56 -35.12 -63.90
N PRO A 149 9.28 -35.39 -63.60
CA PRO A 149 8.78 -36.77 -63.46
C PRO A 149 8.32 -37.39 -64.79
N PHE A 150 8.44 -36.67 -65.91
CA PHE A 150 8.09 -37.18 -67.23
C PHE A 150 9.20 -38.06 -67.80
N PHE A 151 8.86 -38.95 -68.72
CA PHE A 151 9.84 -39.81 -69.40
C PHE A 151 10.56 -39.06 -70.52
N CYS A 152 11.77 -39.52 -70.85
CA CYS A 152 12.54 -39.06 -72.01
C CYS A 152 11.71 -39.25 -73.29
N GLU A 153 11.55 -38.18 -74.06
CA GLU A 153 10.85 -38.19 -75.35
C GLU A 153 11.75 -38.66 -76.51
N VAL A 154 13.06 -38.78 -76.28
CA VAL A 154 14.03 -39.30 -77.26
C VAL A 154 14.12 -40.82 -77.12
N SER A 155 13.01 -41.50 -77.42
CA SER A 155 12.79 -42.93 -77.10
C SER A 155 13.59 -43.91 -77.96
N ASP A 156 14.05 -43.52 -79.14
CA ASP A 156 14.69 -44.42 -80.11
C ASP A 156 16.08 -44.91 -79.67
N GLU A 157 16.64 -44.31 -78.61
CA GLU A 157 17.99 -44.60 -78.09
C GLU A 157 17.97 -45.37 -76.73
N HIS A 158 16.81 -45.82 -76.28
CA HIS A 158 16.66 -46.53 -74.99
C HIS A 158 15.92 -47.86 -75.14
N SER A 159 16.43 -48.92 -74.49
CA SER A 159 15.78 -50.23 -74.44
C SER A 159 14.61 -50.29 -73.45
N GLU A 160 14.54 -49.36 -72.49
CA GLU A 160 13.49 -49.22 -71.48
C GLU A 160 13.14 -47.74 -71.28
N PRO A 161 11.92 -47.40 -70.81
CA PRO A 161 11.56 -46.00 -70.50
C PRO A 161 12.47 -45.40 -69.43
N VAL A 162 13.17 -44.31 -69.76
CA VAL A 162 14.06 -43.58 -68.84
C VAL A 162 13.39 -42.27 -68.42
N GLU A 163 13.51 -41.90 -67.14
CA GLU A 163 13.01 -40.61 -66.63
C GLU A 163 13.80 -39.42 -67.20
N CYS A 164 13.16 -38.25 -67.26
CA CYS A 164 13.81 -37.01 -67.67
C CYS A 164 14.81 -36.53 -66.61
N GLY A 165 16.03 -36.21 -67.03
CA GLY A 165 17.12 -35.72 -66.17
C GLY A 165 17.13 -34.20 -66.00
N LEU A 166 16.11 -33.50 -66.50
CA LEU A 166 16.02 -32.04 -66.45
C LEU A 166 15.33 -31.56 -65.16
N PRO A 167 15.59 -30.32 -64.71
CA PRO A 167 14.89 -29.73 -63.58
C PRO A 167 13.38 -29.64 -63.81
N ALA A 168 12.58 -29.88 -62.77
CA ALA A 168 11.13 -29.77 -62.83
C ALA A 168 10.67 -28.40 -63.36
N GLY A 169 9.65 -28.41 -64.23
CA GLY A 169 9.09 -27.18 -64.83
C GLY A 169 9.88 -26.61 -66.01
N HIS A 170 10.86 -27.35 -66.55
CA HIS A 170 11.57 -26.94 -67.76
C HIS A 170 10.64 -26.79 -68.96
N SER A 171 11.01 -25.92 -69.90
CA SER A 171 10.24 -25.66 -71.13
C SER A 171 10.76 -26.36 -72.39
N ALA A 172 11.88 -27.07 -72.30
CA ALA A 172 12.42 -27.90 -73.39
C ALA A 172 11.73 -29.27 -73.47
N GLN A 173 12.06 -30.02 -74.53
CA GLN A 173 11.70 -31.42 -74.68
C GLN A 173 12.24 -32.27 -73.52
N HIS A 174 11.49 -33.28 -73.06
CA HIS A 174 11.94 -34.16 -71.98
C HIS A 174 13.11 -35.04 -72.44
N MET A 175 14.27 -34.90 -71.80
CA MET A 175 15.50 -35.65 -72.12
C MET A 175 16.14 -36.23 -70.86
N CYS A 176 16.67 -37.46 -70.90
CA CYS A 176 17.33 -38.07 -69.74
C CYS A 176 18.75 -37.49 -69.49
N ASP A 177 19.48 -37.16 -70.56
CA ASP A 177 20.77 -36.45 -70.49
C ASP A 177 20.90 -35.46 -71.65
N ILE A 178 21.10 -34.17 -71.33
CA ILE A 178 21.30 -33.10 -72.30
C ILE A 178 22.50 -33.41 -73.20
N LYS A 179 23.59 -33.94 -72.65
CA LYS A 179 24.84 -34.18 -73.42
C LYS A 179 24.75 -35.42 -74.31
N ALA A 180 23.82 -36.33 -74.02
CA ALA A 180 23.58 -37.51 -74.85
C ALA A 180 22.74 -37.18 -76.08
N HIS A 181 21.73 -36.32 -75.93
CA HIS A 181 20.72 -36.09 -76.99
C HIS A 181 20.78 -34.70 -77.64
N SER A 182 21.58 -33.77 -77.10
CA SER A 182 21.68 -32.40 -77.62
C SER A 182 23.12 -31.87 -77.54
N CYS A 183 23.33 -30.64 -77.99
CA CYS A 183 24.64 -30.00 -78.07
C CYS A 183 25.40 -30.03 -76.72
N GLY A 184 24.73 -29.77 -75.60
CA GLY A 184 25.31 -29.89 -74.25
C GLY A 184 26.45 -28.93 -73.90
N GLN A 185 26.84 -28.02 -74.81
CA GLN A 185 27.80 -26.95 -74.54
C GLN A 185 27.20 -25.86 -73.64
N ASN A 186 28.05 -25.07 -72.98
CA ASN A 186 27.59 -23.97 -72.12
C ASN A 186 26.76 -22.95 -72.93
N CYS A 187 25.63 -22.55 -72.36
CA CYS A 187 24.79 -21.49 -72.89
C CYS A 187 25.59 -20.18 -72.96
N HIS A 188 25.41 -19.42 -74.04
CA HIS A 188 26.00 -18.09 -74.20
C HIS A 188 25.59 -17.11 -73.09
N LEU A 189 24.47 -17.38 -72.40
CA LEU A 189 23.92 -16.57 -71.31
C LEU A 189 24.03 -17.29 -69.96
N SER A 190 25.08 -18.11 -69.76
CA SER A 190 25.32 -18.88 -68.52
C SER A 190 25.39 -18.03 -67.25
N ASP A 191 25.81 -16.78 -67.37
CA ASP A 191 25.94 -15.77 -66.32
C ASP A 191 24.65 -15.01 -66.02
N LYS A 192 23.57 -15.24 -66.78
CA LYS A 192 22.27 -14.58 -66.57
C LYS A 192 21.33 -15.39 -65.71
N ASN A 193 20.49 -14.68 -64.95
CA ASN A 193 19.54 -15.31 -64.03
C ASN A 193 18.48 -16.13 -64.78
N GLY A 194 18.24 -17.35 -64.28
CA GLY A 194 17.33 -18.33 -64.87
C GLY A 194 17.95 -19.24 -65.95
N CYS A 195 19.24 -19.12 -66.26
CA CYS A 195 19.90 -19.98 -67.26
C CYS A 195 19.96 -21.46 -66.81
N ALA A 196 19.50 -22.38 -67.66
CA ALA A 196 19.63 -23.84 -67.45
C ALA A 196 21.04 -24.39 -67.77
N GLN A 197 22.02 -23.50 -67.94
CA GLN A 197 23.46 -23.73 -68.15
C GLN A 197 23.85 -24.46 -69.44
N SER A 198 23.19 -25.57 -69.80
CA SER A 198 23.53 -26.40 -70.95
C SER A 198 22.65 -26.12 -72.17
N CYS A 199 23.25 -26.13 -73.35
CA CYS A 199 22.58 -25.94 -74.63
C CYS A 199 21.68 -27.13 -74.98
N VAL A 200 20.43 -26.86 -75.35
CA VAL A 200 19.45 -27.89 -75.76
C VAL A 200 19.22 -27.93 -77.27
N LYS A 201 20.02 -27.19 -78.06
CA LYS A 201 19.95 -27.23 -79.53
C LYS A 201 20.49 -28.57 -80.07
N PRO A 202 20.13 -28.96 -81.32
CA PRO A 202 20.61 -30.17 -81.95
C PRO A 202 22.15 -30.27 -82.00
N LEU A 203 22.68 -31.50 -82.06
CA LEU A 203 24.10 -31.75 -82.25
C LEU A 203 24.62 -31.04 -83.53
N TYR A 204 25.80 -30.43 -83.43
CA TYR A 204 26.48 -29.71 -84.53
C TYR A 204 25.71 -28.51 -85.13
N HIS A 205 24.88 -27.83 -84.33
CA HIS A 205 24.26 -26.58 -84.77
C HIS A 205 25.31 -25.45 -84.91
N GLU A 206 25.06 -24.53 -85.85
CA GLU A 206 25.82 -23.28 -86.00
C GLU A 206 25.22 -22.15 -85.14
N GLY A 207 26.04 -21.18 -84.74
CA GLY A 207 25.63 -20.00 -83.95
C GLY A 207 25.59 -20.21 -82.42
N ASP A 208 25.04 -19.24 -81.68
CA ASP A 208 25.10 -19.22 -80.21
C ASP A 208 24.44 -20.42 -79.54
N HIS A 209 25.07 -20.95 -78.50
CA HIS A 209 24.53 -22.00 -77.66
C HIS A 209 23.42 -21.45 -76.75
N LEU A 210 22.21 -22.03 -76.82
CA LEU A 210 21.05 -21.58 -76.03
C LEU A 210 20.47 -22.72 -75.20
N CYS A 211 20.24 -22.45 -73.92
CA CYS A 211 19.61 -23.40 -73.01
C CYS A 211 18.08 -23.44 -73.18
N SER A 212 17.43 -24.30 -72.40
CA SER A 212 15.96 -24.52 -72.42
C SER A 212 15.13 -23.35 -71.88
N THR A 213 15.76 -22.37 -71.22
CA THR A 213 15.09 -21.24 -70.59
C THR A 213 14.52 -20.26 -71.63
N ARG A 214 13.22 -19.97 -71.54
CA ARG A 214 12.52 -19.03 -72.45
C ARG A 214 12.98 -17.58 -72.33
N LEU A 215 13.35 -17.15 -71.12
CA LEU A 215 13.74 -15.77 -70.84
C LEU A 215 14.90 -15.76 -69.84
N HIS A 216 16.03 -15.19 -70.24
CA HIS A 216 17.11 -14.86 -69.33
C HIS A 216 16.84 -13.46 -68.77
N SER A 217 16.92 -13.31 -67.46
CA SER A 217 16.68 -12.04 -66.80
C SER A 217 17.99 -11.36 -66.40
N CYS A 218 17.94 -10.05 -66.16
CA CYS A 218 19.07 -9.23 -65.76
C CYS A 218 19.81 -9.81 -64.55
N GLY A 219 19.09 -10.26 -63.52
CA GLY A 219 19.69 -10.94 -62.37
C GLY A 219 20.36 -10.05 -61.34
N GLU A 220 20.49 -8.75 -61.60
CA GLU A 220 20.95 -7.78 -60.59
C GLU A 220 19.94 -7.64 -59.44
N VAL A 221 20.42 -7.25 -58.27
CA VAL A 221 19.59 -7.08 -57.06
C VAL A 221 18.52 -6.00 -57.23
N CYS A 222 17.34 -6.21 -56.63
CA CYS A 222 16.25 -5.22 -56.67
C CYS A 222 16.71 -3.87 -56.11
N SER A 223 16.26 -2.77 -56.70
CA SER A 223 16.59 -1.43 -56.20
C SER A 223 16.07 -1.12 -54.78
N LEU A 224 15.20 -1.97 -54.21
CA LEU A 224 14.74 -1.90 -52.81
C LEU A 224 15.56 -2.79 -51.84
N GLN A 225 16.72 -3.29 -52.24
CA GLN A 225 17.55 -4.15 -51.37
C GLN A 225 18.05 -3.38 -50.13
N ASP A 226 18.53 -2.15 -50.33
CA ASP A 226 19.17 -1.33 -49.29
C ASP A 226 18.38 -0.05 -49.02
N ILE A 227 17.25 -0.19 -48.31
CA ILE A 227 16.45 0.96 -47.86
C ILE A 227 16.49 1.10 -46.33
N ASN A 228 16.51 2.35 -45.87
CA ASN A 228 16.59 2.70 -44.44
C ASN A 228 15.29 2.40 -43.65
N SER A 229 14.29 1.75 -44.25
CA SER A 229 13.01 1.43 -43.61
C SER A 229 12.98 0.08 -42.88
N GLY A 230 14.12 -0.62 -42.80
CA GLY A 230 14.24 -1.92 -42.12
C GLY A 230 13.75 -3.12 -42.94
N TYR A 231 13.20 -2.90 -44.14
CA TYR A 231 12.86 -3.95 -45.09
C TYR A 231 13.97 -4.11 -46.13
N GLN A 232 14.36 -5.36 -46.42
CA GLN A 232 15.32 -5.67 -47.48
C GLN A 232 14.66 -6.56 -48.53
N CYS A 233 14.55 -6.05 -49.76
CA CYS A 233 14.02 -6.85 -50.86
C CYS A 233 15.08 -7.88 -51.31
N SER A 234 14.80 -9.18 -51.13
CA SER A 234 15.66 -10.28 -51.58
C SER A 234 15.51 -10.63 -53.08
N GLY A 235 14.59 -9.97 -53.79
CA GLY A 235 14.27 -10.28 -55.17
C GLY A 235 15.37 -9.86 -56.16
N LEU A 236 15.54 -10.65 -57.22
CA LEU A 236 16.42 -10.34 -58.34
C LEU A 236 15.63 -9.72 -59.50
N CYS A 237 16.29 -8.90 -60.32
CA CYS A 237 15.69 -8.23 -61.45
C CYS A 237 15.16 -9.23 -62.48
N HIS A 238 13.85 -9.16 -62.78
CA HIS A 238 13.18 -10.02 -63.76
C HIS A 238 13.14 -9.42 -65.18
N ILE A 239 13.62 -8.19 -65.35
CA ILE A 239 13.65 -7.52 -66.66
C ILE A 239 14.54 -8.34 -67.61
N PRO A 240 14.11 -8.57 -68.88
CA PRO A 240 14.91 -9.30 -69.85
C PRO A 240 16.34 -8.77 -69.95
N TRP A 241 17.32 -9.68 -70.02
CA TRP A 241 18.74 -9.33 -70.00
C TRP A 241 19.18 -8.34 -71.11
N ASN A 242 18.44 -8.31 -72.22
CA ASN A 242 18.72 -7.48 -73.39
C ASN A 242 18.01 -6.12 -73.36
N GLU A 243 17.19 -5.85 -72.34
CA GLU A 243 16.49 -4.57 -72.17
C GLU A 243 17.29 -3.64 -71.24
N PRO A 244 17.73 -2.46 -71.69
CA PRO A 244 18.46 -1.52 -70.84
C PRO A 244 17.54 -0.88 -69.79
N HIS A 245 17.98 -0.86 -68.53
CA HIS A 245 17.25 -0.25 -67.42
C HIS A 245 18.20 0.20 -66.29
N THR A 246 17.79 1.22 -65.52
CA THR A 246 18.57 1.76 -64.38
C THR A 246 17.98 1.40 -63.02
N ARG A 247 16.69 1.04 -62.96
CA ARG A 247 16.02 0.53 -61.76
C ARG A 247 15.74 -0.95 -61.94
N HIS A 248 16.30 -1.77 -61.05
CA HIS A 248 16.18 -3.21 -61.08
C HIS A 248 14.90 -3.64 -60.37
N ARG A 249 14.02 -4.33 -61.10
CA ARG A 249 12.65 -4.64 -60.67
C ARG A 249 12.46 -6.14 -60.47
N CYS A 250 12.13 -6.56 -59.25
CA CYS A 250 11.88 -7.97 -58.95
C CYS A 250 10.50 -8.47 -59.45
N GLY A 251 10.28 -9.78 -59.40
CA GLY A 251 9.02 -10.41 -59.84
C GLY A 251 7.79 -9.96 -59.05
N ASN A 252 7.96 -9.54 -57.79
CA ASN A 252 6.89 -9.07 -56.90
C ASN A 252 6.68 -7.54 -56.94
N SER A 253 6.86 -6.92 -58.10
CA SER A 253 6.85 -5.46 -58.26
C SER A 253 5.48 -4.82 -58.55
N GLY A 254 4.39 -5.56 -58.34
CA GLY A 254 3.02 -5.07 -58.59
C GLY A 254 2.49 -4.11 -57.52
N SER A 255 3.17 -4.00 -56.37
CA SER A 255 2.83 -3.07 -55.29
C SER A 255 4.04 -2.84 -54.39
N CYS A 256 3.94 -1.88 -53.48
CA CYS A 256 4.93 -1.70 -52.42
C CYS A 256 4.96 -2.93 -51.49
N PRO A 257 6.15 -3.49 -51.20
CA PRO A 257 6.29 -4.63 -50.30
C PRO A 257 6.39 -4.21 -48.83
N ILE A 258 6.38 -2.94 -48.47
CA ILE A 258 6.54 -2.53 -47.07
C ILE A 258 5.19 -2.65 -46.35
N GLU A 259 5.22 -3.09 -45.09
CA GLU A 259 4.02 -3.20 -44.25
C GLU A 259 3.46 -1.82 -43.89
N CYS A 260 2.15 -1.79 -43.62
CA CYS A 260 1.46 -0.62 -43.14
C CYS A 260 2.02 -0.23 -41.76
N GLN A 261 2.24 1.07 -41.54
CA GLN A 261 2.75 1.58 -40.27
C GLN A 261 1.79 1.34 -39.08
N LEU A 262 0.55 0.94 -39.35
CA LEU A 262 -0.51 0.72 -38.36
C LEU A 262 -0.97 -0.75 -38.24
N CYS A 263 -0.59 -1.63 -39.17
CA CYS A 263 -0.96 -3.05 -39.11
C CYS A 263 -0.09 -3.95 -40.02
N PRO A 264 -0.13 -5.29 -39.88
CA PRO A 264 0.70 -6.21 -40.69
C PRO A 264 0.32 -6.32 -42.18
N ARG A 265 -0.64 -5.54 -42.69
CA ARG A 265 -1.01 -5.57 -44.12
C ARG A 265 0.05 -4.83 -44.94
N LEU A 266 0.24 -5.23 -46.19
CA LEU A 266 1.11 -4.50 -47.12
C LEU A 266 0.54 -3.13 -47.47
N CYS A 267 1.44 -2.19 -47.78
CA CYS A 267 1.08 -0.88 -48.32
C CYS A 267 0.25 -1.03 -49.60
N HIS A 268 -0.79 -0.19 -49.73
CA HIS A 268 -1.69 -0.20 -50.88
C HIS A 268 -1.07 0.44 -52.13
N GLU A 269 0.02 1.18 -51.98
CA GLU A 269 0.68 1.88 -53.09
C GLU A 269 1.10 0.91 -54.21
N ALA A 270 0.72 1.25 -55.44
CA ALA A 270 1.02 0.45 -56.63
C ALA A 270 2.49 0.58 -57.04
N ASP A 271 3.15 1.70 -56.72
CA ASP A 271 4.56 1.87 -56.98
C ASP A 271 5.39 1.06 -55.98
N HIS A 272 5.97 -0.04 -56.47
CA HIS A 272 6.91 -0.86 -55.73
C HIS A 272 8.01 -0.02 -55.07
N PHE A 273 8.53 0.97 -55.80
CA PHE A 273 9.70 1.74 -55.41
C PHE A 273 9.40 2.98 -54.55
N HIS A 274 8.14 3.25 -54.16
CA HIS A 274 7.85 4.47 -53.39
C HIS A 274 8.56 4.49 -52.02
N GLY A 275 8.91 3.31 -51.47
CA GLY A 275 9.70 3.19 -50.23
C GLY A 275 11.17 3.62 -50.35
N LEU A 276 11.62 4.01 -51.55
CA LEU A 276 12.91 4.70 -51.73
C LEU A 276 12.88 6.13 -51.19
N ASP A 277 11.70 6.74 -51.07
CA ASP A 277 11.54 8.03 -50.40
C ASP A 277 11.56 7.81 -48.87
N PRO A 278 12.54 8.39 -48.13
CA PRO A 278 12.59 8.27 -46.68
C PRO A 278 11.35 8.82 -45.96
N ASN A 279 10.57 9.69 -46.60
CA ASN A 279 9.34 10.26 -46.06
C ASN A 279 8.08 9.54 -46.55
N ALA A 280 8.21 8.40 -47.25
CA ALA A 280 7.07 7.63 -47.69
C ALA A 280 6.23 7.13 -46.51
N VAL A 281 4.91 7.32 -46.61
CA VAL A 281 3.95 6.85 -45.61
C VAL A 281 3.34 5.54 -46.13
N HIS A 282 3.60 4.45 -45.40
CA HIS A 282 3.12 3.13 -45.79
C HIS A 282 1.76 2.83 -45.13
N LEU A 283 0.68 2.85 -45.90
CA LEU A 283 -0.68 2.59 -45.42
C LEU A 283 -1.40 1.54 -46.28
N CYS A 284 -2.15 0.65 -45.64
CA CYS A 284 -2.88 -0.42 -46.34
C CYS A 284 -4.21 0.04 -46.99
N GLY A 285 -4.54 1.33 -46.92
CA GLY A 285 -5.78 1.88 -47.48
C GLY A 285 -7.06 1.46 -46.73
N GLN A 286 -6.96 0.93 -45.51
CA GLN A 286 -8.08 0.57 -44.65
C GLN A 286 -8.09 1.43 -43.37
N ALA A 287 -9.23 1.48 -42.68
CA ALA A 287 -9.34 2.13 -41.38
C ALA A 287 -8.62 1.30 -40.29
N HIS A 288 -8.16 1.97 -39.23
CA HIS A 288 -7.47 1.35 -38.09
C HIS A 288 -8.07 1.81 -36.77
N ASN A 289 -7.84 1.02 -35.71
CA ASN A 289 -8.20 1.44 -34.36
C ASN A 289 -7.12 2.35 -33.78
N CYS A 290 -7.53 3.45 -33.15
CA CYS A 290 -6.59 4.33 -32.47
C CYS A 290 -6.09 3.68 -31.15
N THR A 291 -4.78 3.65 -30.95
CA THR A 291 -4.15 3.09 -29.75
C THR A 291 -3.86 4.13 -28.67
N ASN A 292 -4.08 5.42 -28.95
CA ASN A 292 -3.87 6.49 -27.99
C ASN A 292 -4.87 6.41 -26.84
N SER A 293 -4.43 6.81 -25.65
CA SER A 293 -5.30 6.94 -24.48
C SER A 293 -6.27 8.11 -24.64
N CYS A 294 -7.43 8.03 -23.97
CA CYS A 294 -8.35 9.16 -23.85
C CYS A 294 -7.61 10.42 -23.39
N ALA A 295 -8.04 11.59 -23.87
CA ALA A 295 -7.41 12.89 -23.62
C ALA A 295 -8.09 13.74 -22.51
N ALA A 296 -9.30 13.37 -22.06
CA ALA A 296 -10.06 14.16 -21.08
C ALA A 296 -9.36 14.31 -19.70
N LYS A 297 -9.64 15.37 -18.94
CA LYS A 297 -8.92 15.71 -17.67
C LYS A 297 -9.32 14.91 -16.41
N GLY A 298 -10.04 13.78 -16.54
CA GLY A 298 -10.47 12.93 -15.42
C GLY A 298 -10.12 11.45 -15.62
N ILE A 299 -10.45 10.60 -14.66
CA ILE A 299 -10.14 9.16 -14.74
C ILE A 299 -11.27 8.43 -15.45
N CYS A 300 -10.96 7.61 -16.46
CA CYS A 300 -12.01 6.94 -17.26
C CYS A 300 -12.63 5.78 -16.49
N ARG A 301 -11.80 4.99 -15.80
CA ARG A 301 -12.24 3.86 -14.98
C ARG A 301 -11.43 3.78 -13.69
N ILE A 302 -12.14 3.57 -12.59
CA ILE A 302 -11.57 3.18 -11.30
C ILE A 302 -12.01 1.74 -11.09
N GLU A 303 -11.07 0.82 -10.89
CA GLU A 303 -11.42 -0.53 -10.47
C GLU A 303 -11.83 -0.48 -9.00
N THR A 304 -13.13 -0.68 -8.75
CA THR A 304 -13.75 -0.51 -7.44
C THR A 304 -13.33 -1.58 -6.44
N GLN A 305 -12.77 -2.70 -6.90
CA GLN A 305 -12.11 -3.67 -6.03
C GLN A 305 -10.63 -3.34 -5.98
N PRO A 306 -10.09 -3.00 -4.79
CA PRO A 306 -8.68 -2.78 -4.65
C PRO A 306 -7.91 -4.06 -4.99
N SER A 307 -6.78 -3.96 -5.70
CA SER A 307 -5.88 -5.10 -5.79
C SER A 307 -5.31 -5.39 -4.40
N THR A 308 -5.44 -6.64 -3.96
CA THR A 308 -4.93 -7.12 -2.69
C THR A 308 -3.51 -7.63 -2.90
N VAL A 309 -2.56 -7.05 -2.19
CA VAL A 309 -1.17 -7.50 -2.17
C VAL A 309 -0.85 -7.91 -0.74
N GLU A 310 -0.37 -9.15 -0.54
CA GLU A 310 0.17 -9.54 0.76
C GLU A 310 1.55 -8.90 0.93
N GLU A 311 1.69 -8.09 1.99
CA GLU A 311 2.93 -7.38 2.30
C GLU A 311 3.31 -7.57 3.77
N GLN A 312 4.61 -7.50 4.02
CA GLN A 312 5.17 -7.58 5.36
C GLN A 312 5.37 -6.17 5.90
N PHE A 313 4.68 -5.84 7.00
CA PHE A 313 4.93 -4.63 7.75
C PHE A 313 6.19 -4.80 8.61
N LEU A 314 7.08 -3.80 8.55
CA LEU A 314 8.32 -3.74 9.32
C LEU A 314 8.28 -2.50 10.24
N GLY A 315 7.68 -2.65 11.42
CA GLY A 315 7.64 -1.59 12.43
C GLY A 315 8.80 -1.66 13.41
N ARG A 316 8.93 -0.62 14.23
CA ARG A 316 9.98 -0.52 15.26
C ARG A 316 9.88 -1.59 16.34
N HIS A 317 8.67 -1.98 16.73
CA HIS A 317 8.41 -2.89 17.85
C HIS A 317 7.87 -4.26 17.42
N GLU A 318 7.36 -4.38 16.20
CA GLU A 318 6.69 -5.59 15.72
C GLU A 318 6.79 -5.70 14.19
N THR A 319 6.72 -6.94 13.69
CA THR A 319 6.69 -7.27 12.27
C THR A 319 5.59 -8.29 12.02
N PHE A 320 4.73 -8.06 11.04
CA PHE A 320 3.61 -8.95 10.72
C PHE A 320 3.20 -8.84 9.24
N GLN A 321 2.49 -9.86 8.75
CA GLN A 321 1.89 -9.83 7.41
C GLN A 321 0.54 -9.11 7.44
N TYR A 322 0.24 -8.36 6.38
CA TYR A 322 -1.04 -7.69 6.18
C TYR A 322 -1.42 -7.62 4.71
N THR A 323 -2.71 -7.45 4.46
CA THR A 323 -3.24 -7.22 3.12
C THR A 323 -3.25 -5.72 2.84
N ARG A 324 -2.44 -5.28 1.87
CA ARG A 324 -2.50 -3.91 1.36
C ARG A 324 -3.58 -3.82 0.29
N TYR A 325 -4.48 -2.86 0.46
CA TYR A 325 -5.56 -2.58 -0.49
C TYR A 325 -5.18 -1.37 -1.35
N THR A 326 -5.11 -1.56 -2.67
CA THR A 326 -4.69 -0.49 -3.60
C THR A 326 -5.73 -0.23 -4.69
N GLN A 327 -5.96 1.03 -5.05
CA GLN A 327 -6.90 1.38 -6.11
C GLN A 327 -6.16 1.55 -7.45
N VAL A 328 -6.68 0.92 -8.52
CA VAL A 328 -6.12 1.04 -9.87
C VAL A 328 -6.93 2.06 -10.68
N GLU A 329 -6.25 3.09 -11.16
CA GLU A 329 -6.81 4.08 -12.08
C GLU A 329 -6.47 3.70 -13.52
N GLN A 330 -7.41 3.91 -14.45
CA GLN A 330 -7.22 3.56 -15.85
C GLN A 330 -7.67 4.67 -16.79
N ARG A 331 -6.82 4.91 -17.79
CA ARG A 331 -7.10 5.72 -18.98
C ARG A 331 -7.44 4.76 -20.11
N LEU A 332 -8.71 4.74 -20.51
CA LEU A 332 -9.17 3.84 -21.56
C LEU A 332 -8.66 4.31 -22.93
N THR A 333 -8.46 3.37 -23.84
CA THR A 333 -8.01 3.62 -25.23
C THR A 333 -9.11 4.31 -26.05
N CYS A 334 -8.68 5.08 -27.05
CA CYS A 334 -9.56 5.80 -27.94
C CYS A 334 -10.45 4.85 -28.76
N VAL A 335 -11.74 5.18 -28.90
CA VAL A 335 -12.70 4.44 -29.74
C VAL A 335 -12.77 4.98 -31.17
N ILE A 336 -12.25 6.19 -31.41
CA ILE A 336 -12.38 6.85 -32.71
C ILE A 336 -11.43 6.15 -33.71
N PRO A 337 -11.95 5.61 -34.82
CA PRO A 337 -11.12 4.94 -35.82
C PRO A 337 -10.30 5.96 -36.59
N ILE A 338 -9.07 5.57 -36.94
CA ILE A 338 -8.20 6.28 -37.89
C ILE A 338 -8.77 6.03 -39.30
N PRO A 339 -9.12 7.08 -40.07
CA PRO A 339 -9.64 6.94 -41.42
C PRO A 339 -8.65 6.25 -42.37
N PRO A 340 -9.13 5.59 -43.45
CA PRO A 340 -8.28 5.06 -44.49
C PRO A 340 -7.36 6.13 -45.08
N GLY A 341 -6.06 5.83 -45.19
CA GLY A 341 -5.08 6.76 -45.76
C GLY A 341 -4.53 7.81 -44.77
N GLU A 342 -4.97 7.79 -43.52
CA GLU A 342 -4.44 8.67 -42.46
C GLU A 342 -3.67 7.86 -41.39
N LEU A 343 -2.71 8.51 -40.72
CA LEU A 343 -1.96 7.92 -39.59
C LEU A 343 -2.64 8.16 -38.23
N GLN A 344 -3.56 9.11 -38.16
CA GLN A 344 -4.28 9.52 -36.97
C GLN A 344 -5.64 10.09 -37.37
N HIS A 345 -6.65 9.99 -36.50
CA HIS A 345 -7.91 10.70 -36.71
C HIS A 345 -7.80 12.16 -36.24
N ALA A 346 -8.66 13.03 -36.75
CA ALA A 346 -8.78 14.40 -36.26
C ALA A 346 -9.54 14.46 -34.92
N GLY A 347 -9.30 15.53 -34.14
CA GLY A 347 -9.99 15.78 -32.86
C GLY A 347 -9.37 15.11 -31.65
N GLU A 348 -9.97 15.34 -30.48
CA GLU A 348 -9.52 14.80 -29.19
C GLU A 348 -9.78 13.30 -29.06
N HIS A 349 -8.86 12.58 -28.40
CA HIS A 349 -9.03 11.15 -28.15
C HIS A 349 -10.11 10.89 -27.08
N SER A 350 -11.12 10.10 -27.44
CA SER A 350 -12.23 9.74 -26.55
C SER A 350 -12.38 8.23 -26.48
N HIS A 351 -12.69 7.69 -25.29
CA HIS A 351 -12.93 6.26 -25.09
C HIS A 351 -14.40 5.85 -25.29
N THR A 352 -15.28 6.82 -25.57
CA THR A 352 -16.69 6.61 -25.95
C THR A 352 -17.08 7.59 -27.06
N MET A 353 -18.14 7.23 -27.80
CA MET A 353 -18.77 8.09 -28.80
C MET A 353 -19.87 8.96 -28.18
N ASP A 354 -20.13 8.83 -26.88
CA ASP A 354 -21.11 9.64 -26.17
C ASP A 354 -20.69 11.12 -26.17
N GLU A 355 -21.66 12.02 -26.39
CA GLU A 355 -21.41 13.47 -26.38
C GLU A 355 -20.89 13.99 -25.02
N LYS A 356 -21.20 13.27 -23.94
CA LYS A 356 -20.81 13.62 -22.56
C LYS A 356 -20.16 12.42 -21.88
N PRO A 357 -18.88 12.14 -22.18
CA PRO A 357 -18.18 10.99 -21.63
C PRO A 357 -17.99 11.15 -20.12
N PHE A 358 -18.43 10.15 -19.36
CA PHE A 358 -18.23 10.14 -17.91
C PHE A 358 -16.74 9.96 -17.57
N HIS A 359 -16.27 10.76 -16.62
CA HIS A 359 -14.95 10.63 -16.03
C HIS A 359 -15.07 10.90 -14.54
N TYR A 360 -14.30 10.17 -13.74
CA TYR A 360 -14.15 10.43 -12.31
C TYR A 360 -13.27 11.66 -12.07
N CYS A 361 -13.50 12.31 -10.94
CA CYS A 361 -12.65 13.37 -10.43
C CYS A 361 -11.22 12.85 -10.15
N ASN A 362 -10.23 13.71 -10.37
CA ASN A 362 -8.80 13.40 -10.24
C ASN A 362 -8.24 13.70 -8.83
N GLU A 363 -9.08 14.14 -7.89
CA GLU A 363 -8.68 14.44 -6.52
C GLU A 363 -8.48 13.17 -5.70
N ARG A 364 -7.43 13.16 -4.86
CA ARG A 364 -7.01 12.01 -4.05
C ARG A 364 -7.05 12.29 -2.57
N CYS A 365 -7.48 11.28 -1.80
CA CYS A 365 -7.48 11.32 -0.34
C CYS A 365 -6.04 11.50 0.18
N PRO A 366 -5.75 12.51 1.02
CA PRO A 366 -4.39 12.78 1.50
C PRO A 366 -3.72 11.64 2.27
N SER A 367 -4.51 10.74 2.87
CA SER A 367 -4.02 9.65 3.73
C SER A 367 -3.87 8.30 3.01
N CYS A 368 -4.79 7.96 2.10
CA CYS A 368 -4.80 6.66 1.41
C CYS A 368 -4.60 6.75 -0.10
N GLN A 369 -4.56 7.95 -0.69
CA GLN A 369 -4.41 8.22 -2.12
C GLN A 369 -5.52 7.69 -3.04
N TYR A 370 -6.63 7.19 -2.48
CA TYR A 370 -7.78 6.78 -3.29
C TYR A 370 -8.45 8.01 -3.91
N LEU A 371 -8.83 7.85 -5.18
CA LEU A 371 -9.48 8.85 -6.01
C LEU A 371 -10.92 9.09 -5.58
N CYS A 372 -11.36 10.32 -5.79
CA CYS A 372 -12.75 10.70 -5.69
C CYS A 372 -13.61 9.90 -6.70
N THR A 373 -14.68 9.27 -6.22
CA THR A 373 -15.61 8.46 -7.02
C THR A 373 -16.74 9.28 -7.64
N LEU A 374 -16.76 10.59 -7.40
CA LEU A 374 -17.72 11.51 -8.01
C LEU A 374 -17.30 11.92 -9.43
N PRO A 375 -18.24 12.41 -10.27
CA PRO A 375 -17.92 12.89 -11.62
C PRO A 375 -16.89 14.01 -11.63
N LEU A 376 -16.10 14.12 -12.70
CA LEU A 376 -15.19 15.24 -12.93
C LEU A 376 -15.95 16.57 -12.90
N GLY A 377 -15.50 17.51 -12.06
CA GLY A 377 -16.15 18.82 -11.91
C GLY A 377 -17.44 18.80 -11.09
N HIS A 378 -17.63 17.78 -10.24
CA HIS A 378 -18.79 17.69 -9.35
C HIS A 378 -18.96 18.94 -8.45
N PRO A 379 -20.20 19.37 -8.14
CA PRO A 379 -20.46 20.60 -7.37
C PRO A 379 -20.31 20.44 -5.85
N GLN A 380 -20.23 19.21 -5.33
CA GLN A 380 -20.06 18.94 -3.91
C GLN A 380 -18.77 19.55 -3.39
N GLN A 381 -18.83 20.18 -2.20
CA GLN A 381 -17.65 20.77 -1.56
C GLN A 381 -16.63 19.74 -1.06
N LEU A 382 -17.10 18.52 -0.75
CA LEU A 382 -16.28 17.42 -0.26
C LEU A 382 -16.20 16.32 -1.31
N HIS A 383 -15.04 15.70 -1.40
CA HIS A 383 -14.80 14.53 -2.23
C HIS A 383 -15.27 13.26 -1.51
N GLU A 384 -15.64 12.24 -2.27
CA GLU A 384 -16.13 10.96 -1.75
C GLU A 384 -15.28 9.83 -2.32
N THR A 385 -14.93 8.83 -1.51
CA THR A 385 -14.19 7.66 -1.97
C THR A 385 -14.43 6.46 -1.05
N SER A 386 -14.08 5.25 -1.51
CA SER A 386 -14.21 4.02 -0.71
C SER A 386 -13.16 3.88 0.39
N HIS A 387 -12.08 4.66 0.31
CA HIS A 387 -10.93 4.68 1.23
C HIS A 387 -10.18 3.33 1.35
N GLY A 388 -8.86 3.40 1.51
CA GLY A 388 -8.02 2.20 1.62
C GLY A 388 -6.91 2.30 2.66
N SER A 389 -5.85 1.52 2.43
CA SER A 389 -4.61 1.53 3.21
C SER A 389 -4.00 2.93 3.30
N MET A 390 -3.62 3.38 4.49
CA MET A 390 -3.13 4.75 4.74
C MET A 390 -1.64 4.94 4.36
N ILE A 391 -1.32 4.73 3.09
CA ILE A 391 0.05 4.61 2.56
C ILE A 391 0.90 5.90 2.62
N THR A 392 0.30 7.07 2.84
CA THR A 392 1.03 8.35 2.93
C THR A 392 1.15 8.89 4.34
N THR A 393 0.87 8.04 5.33
CA THR A 393 0.86 8.42 6.75
C THR A 393 1.87 7.65 7.56
N GLN A 394 2.24 8.22 8.71
CA GLN A 394 3.11 7.59 9.70
C GLN A 394 2.61 7.88 11.11
N TRP A 395 3.01 7.03 12.06
CA TRP A 395 2.59 7.11 13.45
C TRP A 395 3.28 8.23 14.23
N ALA A 396 2.47 9.09 14.84
CA ALA A 396 2.88 10.03 15.88
C ALA A 396 2.28 9.56 17.22
N ILE A 397 3.14 9.43 18.24
CA ILE A 397 2.76 8.88 19.55
C ILE A 397 3.17 9.90 20.62
N GLN A 398 2.26 10.17 21.56
CA GLN A 398 2.50 11.04 22.71
C GLN A 398 3.48 10.39 23.72
N GLY A 399 4.49 11.14 24.16
CA GLY A 399 5.45 10.71 25.18
C GLY A 399 6.86 11.31 25.02
N THR A 400 7.60 11.43 26.13
CA THR A 400 8.93 12.06 26.19
C THR A 400 10.10 11.15 25.79
N ASN A 401 9.94 9.83 25.91
CA ASN A 401 10.98 8.84 25.59
C ASN A 401 10.77 8.27 24.18
N GLN A 402 11.43 8.88 23.20
CA GLN A 402 11.27 8.54 21.78
C GLN A 402 11.68 7.10 21.44
N ASP A 403 12.57 6.49 22.23
CA ASP A 403 13.09 5.16 21.92
C ASP A 403 12.18 3.99 22.37
N ASP A 404 11.35 4.21 23.39
CA ASP A 404 10.49 3.20 24.02
C ASP A 404 8.99 3.48 23.83
N ALA A 405 8.62 4.59 23.19
CA ALA A 405 7.22 4.92 22.93
C ALA A 405 6.58 3.84 22.06
N ARG A 406 5.56 3.18 22.62
CA ARG A 406 4.81 2.10 21.99
C ARG A 406 3.31 2.39 22.11
N TYR A 407 2.57 2.20 21.03
CA TYR A 407 1.12 2.28 21.02
C TYR A 407 0.56 0.92 20.60
N GLU A 408 -0.36 0.37 21.38
CA GLU A 408 -0.98 -0.92 21.07
C GLU A 408 -2.41 -0.69 20.54
N LEU A 409 -2.69 -1.25 19.37
CA LEU A 409 -4.01 -1.21 18.74
C LEU A 409 -4.35 -2.59 18.17
N ASN A 410 -5.49 -3.16 18.58
CA ASN A 410 -5.95 -4.49 18.17
C ASN A 410 -4.88 -5.59 18.37
N GLY A 411 -4.11 -5.52 19.47
CA GLY A 411 -3.06 -6.47 19.80
C GLY A 411 -1.76 -6.33 19.02
N ARG A 412 -1.63 -5.29 18.17
CA ARG A 412 -0.42 -4.95 17.43
C ARG A 412 0.25 -3.70 18.00
N LYS A 413 1.57 -3.67 18.01
CA LYS A 413 2.38 -2.60 18.59
C LYS A 413 3.03 -1.73 17.50
N PHE A 414 2.83 -0.43 17.62
CA PHE A 414 3.34 0.58 16.70
C PHE A 414 4.29 1.53 17.44
N GLY A 415 5.36 1.93 16.76
CA GLY A 415 6.33 2.92 17.22
C GLY A 415 6.19 4.26 16.49
N ILE A 416 6.91 5.25 16.98
CA ILE A 416 7.01 6.57 16.34
C ILE A 416 7.66 6.41 14.95
N GLY A 417 7.02 6.96 13.92
CA GLY A 417 7.51 6.93 12.54
C GLY A 417 7.18 5.67 11.77
N ASP A 418 6.57 4.67 12.39
CA ASP A 418 6.08 3.48 11.69
C ASP A 418 5.05 3.86 10.62
N GLU A 419 5.06 3.16 9.49
CA GLU A 419 4.13 3.43 8.38
C GLU A 419 2.67 3.12 8.73
N GLY A 420 1.75 3.94 8.21
CA GLY A 420 0.31 3.76 8.39
C GLY A 420 -0.34 2.79 7.41
N ALA A 421 0.38 2.26 6.42
CA ALA A 421 -0.15 1.40 5.36
C ALA A 421 -0.97 0.18 5.85
N PRO A 422 -0.63 -0.47 6.98
CA PRO A 422 -1.45 -1.57 7.51
C PRO A 422 -2.83 -1.14 8.03
N MET A 423 -3.03 0.15 8.30
CA MET A 423 -4.29 0.69 8.78
C MET A 423 -5.19 1.12 7.61
N LEU A 424 -6.49 0.87 7.74
CA LEU A 424 -7.48 1.31 6.75
C LEU A 424 -8.13 2.62 7.19
N CYS A 425 -8.15 3.59 6.28
CA CYS A 425 -8.61 4.95 6.56
C CYS A 425 -10.08 5.01 7.01
N HIS A 426 -10.94 4.07 6.57
CA HIS A 426 -12.36 4.01 6.95
C HIS A 426 -12.65 3.19 8.22
N ILE A 427 -11.65 2.54 8.85
CA ILE A 427 -11.88 1.71 10.06
C ILE A 427 -11.03 2.13 11.25
N MET A 428 -9.92 2.80 11.01
CA MET A 428 -8.93 3.15 12.02
C MET A 428 -9.53 3.90 13.22
N CYS A 429 -10.38 4.90 12.98
CA CYS A 429 -10.99 5.70 14.03
C CYS A 429 -11.94 4.87 14.91
N SER A 430 -12.67 3.92 14.31
CA SER A 430 -13.52 2.98 15.05
C SER A 430 -12.70 2.09 15.98
N ASN A 431 -11.54 1.60 15.53
CA ASN A 431 -10.65 0.78 16.34
C ASN A 431 -10.07 1.57 17.53
N GLN A 432 -9.83 2.87 17.35
CA GLN A 432 -9.34 3.73 18.43
C GLN A 432 -10.44 4.16 19.40
N GLY A 433 -11.72 4.16 19.02
CA GLY A 433 -12.81 4.69 19.85
C GLY A 433 -12.70 6.21 20.00
N ARG A 434 -12.78 6.75 21.21
CA ARG A 434 -12.54 8.18 21.46
C ARG A 434 -11.06 8.52 21.25
N HIS A 435 -10.77 9.46 20.35
CA HIS A 435 -9.40 9.77 19.91
C HIS A 435 -9.29 11.22 19.40
N ALA A 436 -8.06 11.71 19.37
CA ALA A 436 -7.68 12.93 18.69
C ALA A 436 -6.83 12.59 17.47
N HIS A 437 -7.00 13.36 16.39
CA HIS A 437 -6.07 13.35 15.25
C HIS A 437 -4.95 14.34 15.50
N ILE A 438 -3.85 14.23 14.76
CA ILE A 438 -2.76 15.19 14.79
C ILE A 438 -2.55 15.80 13.41
N ASP A 439 -2.35 17.10 13.37
CA ASP A 439 -2.02 17.83 12.15
C ASP A 439 -1.06 18.98 12.48
N PHE A 440 -0.38 19.50 11.46
CA PHE A 440 0.47 20.67 11.64
C PHE A 440 -0.38 21.92 11.90
N CYS A 441 0.17 22.84 12.70
CA CYS A 441 -0.45 24.15 12.91
C CYS A 441 -0.61 24.86 11.55
N ARG A 442 -1.80 25.40 11.28
CA ARG A 442 -2.03 26.24 10.08
C ARG A 442 -1.37 27.62 10.21
N GLU A 443 -1.33 28.14 11.43
CA GLU A 443 -0.70 29.41 11.78
C GLU A 443 0.35 29.14 12.88
N PRO A 444 1.61 28.87 12.52
CA PRO A 444 2.64 28.45 13.47
C PRO A 444 2.96 29.48 14.56
N ASP A 445 2.81 30.76 14.25
CA ASP A 445 3.23 31.87 15.14
C ASP A 445 2.14 32.28 16.16
N THR A 446 0.89 31.84 15.97
CA THR A 446 -0.28 32.27 16.76
C THR A 446 -1.08 31.10 17.32
N CYS A 447 -0.59 29.86 17.25
CA CYS A 447 -1.36 28.71 17.72
C CYS A 447 -1.50 28.70 19.25
N GLN A 448 -2.72 28.94 19.77
CA GLN A 448 -3.01 29.01 21.21
C GLN A 448 -4.07 28.00 21.69
N GLY A 449 -4.39 26.97 20.90
CA GLY A 449 -5.51 26.08 21.23
C GLY A 449 -6.88 26.69 20.87
N GLY A 450 -7.92 25.87 20.87
CA GLY A 450 -9.28 26.27 20.54
C GLY A 450 -10.30 25.18 20.86
N VAL A 451 -11.57 25.40 20.51
CA VAL A 451 -12.67 24.46 20.84
C VAL A 451 -12.47 23.06 20.24
N GLU A 452 -11.76 22.97 19.12
CA GLU A 452 -11.52 21.71 18.41
C GLU A 452 -10.04 21.37 18.23
N LEU A 453 -9.16 22.10 18.91
CA LEU A 453 -7.73 21.88 18.79
C LEU A 453 -7.01 22.18 20.10
N GLU A 454 -6.06 21.33 20.47
CA GLU A 454 -5.20 21.47 21.64
C GLU A 454 -3.76 21.50 21.16
N HIS A 455 -3.05 22.61 21.43
CA HIS A 455 -1.69 22.79 20.94
C HIS A 455 -0.71 21.85 21.63
N ILE A 456 0.18 21.21 20.86
CA ILE A 456 1.19 20.30 21.38
C ILE A 456 2.47 21.10 21.67
N SER A 457 2.74 21.36 22.95
CA SER A 457 3.95 22.05 23.39
C SER A 457 5.21 21.18 23.36
N GLU A 458 5.04 19.85 23.28
CA GLU A 458 6.13 18.88 23.24
C GLU A 458 6.74 18.76 21.83
N ARG A 459 8.04 18.45 21.75
CA ARG A 459 8.74 18.17 20.48
C ARG A 459 8.37 16.78 19.96
N MET A 460 7.20 16.68 19.34
CA MET A 460 6.63 15.43 18.85
C MET A 460 7.01 15.16 17.38
N HIS A 461 7.39 13.93 17.08
CA HIS A 461 7.59 13.43 15.71
C HIS A 461 6.27 13.19 14.98
N PRO A 462 6.25 13.21 13.64
CA PRO A 462 7.37 13.53 12.73
C PRO A 462 7.69 15.02 12.72
N ASP A 463 8.90 15.42 12.32
CA ASP A 463 9.37 16.82 12.33
C ASP A 463 9.20 17.53 13.69
N PRO A 464 10.02 17.22 14.71
CA PRO A 464 9.86 17.75 16.07
C PRO A 464 9.94 19.28 16.21
N ASN A 465 10.43 19.97 15.18
CA ASN A 465 10.54 21.42 15.14
C ASN A 465 9.33 22.11 14.50
N ARG A 466 8.46 21.34 13.84
CA ARG A 466 7.26 21.89 13.20
C ARG A 466 6.11 21.83 14.22
N PRO A 467 5.50 22.98 14.57
CA PRO A 467 4.36 23.03 15.51
C PRO A 467 3.19 22.17 15.03
N LYS A 468 2.53 21.48 15.98
CA LYS A 468 1.41 20.57 15.74
C LYS A 468 0.31 20.79 16.76
N ASP A 469 -0.89 20.41 16.37
CA ASP A 469 -2.07 20.41 17.23
C ASP A 469 -2.69 19.02 17.26
N TRP A 470 -3.17 18.62 18.43
CA TRP A 470 -4.24 17.64 18.50
C TRP A 470 -5.51 18.30 17.96
N ILE A 471 -6.21 17.66 17.04
CA ILE A 471 -7.43 18.17 16.43
C ILE A 471 -8.58 17.18 16.57
N SER A 472 -9.81 17.70 16.60
CA SER A 472 -11.02 16.89 16.66
C SER A 472 -11.17 16.04 15.40
N HIS A 473 -11.86 14.90 15.52
CA HIS A 473 -12.20 14.04 14.37
C HIS A 473 -12.88 14.81 13.23
N ARG A 474 -13.85 15.65 13.59
CA ARG A 474 -14.59 16.49 12.64
C ARG A 474 -13.66 17.44 11.90
N LEU A 475 -12.76 18.11 12.62
CA LEU A 475 -11.81 19.05 12.03
C LEU A 475 -10.83 18.33 11.10
N ASN A 476 -10.38 17.12 11.45
CA ASN A 476 -9.51 16.30 10.58
C ASN A 476 -10.14 16.04 9.20
N TRP A 477 -11.38 15.54 9.16
CA TRP A 477 -12.07 15.29 7.89
C TRP A 477 -12.37 16.57 7.12
N ALA A 478 -12.80 17.64 7.80
CA ALA A 478 -12.99 18.94 7.17
C ALA A 478 -11.69 19.48 6.52
N ARG A 479 -10.53 19.26 7.15
CA ARG A 479 -9.22 19.65 6.60
C ARG A 479 -8.79 18.76 5.43
N SER A 480 -9.19 17.49 5.42
CA SER A 480 -8.83 16.55 4.35
C SER A 480 -9.51 16.88 3.01
N GLY A 481 -10.65 17.58 3.04
CA GLY A 481 -11.49 17.82 1.86
C GLY A 481 -12.32 16.61 1.42
N PHE A 482 -12.29 15.52 2.18
CA PHE A 482 -13.07 14.31 1.93
C PHE A 482 -14.20 14.16 2.94
N GLN A 483 -15.28 13.52 2.50
CA GLN A 483 -16.40 13.15 3.36
C GLN A 483 -15.96 12.16 4.42
N ASP A 484 -16.46 12.36 5.64
CA ASP A 484 -16.27 11.45 6.77
C ASP A 484 -17.00 10.12 6.49
N PRO A 485 -16.29 8.97 6.44
CA PRO A 485 -16.86 7.66 6.11
C PRO A 485 -17.58 7.00 7.30
N TYR A 486 -17.51 7.58 8.50
CA TYR A 486 -18.08 6.98 9.72
C TYR A 486 -19.56 7.35 9.90
N SER A 487 -20.31 6.53 10.66
CA SER A 487 -21.72 6.81 10.94
C SER A 487 -21.88 8.02 11.87
N ARG A 488 -23.07 8.63 11.89
CA ARG A 488 -23.35 9.78 12.78
C ARG A 488 -23.19 9.43 14.26
N GLU A 489 -23.52 8.20 14.64
CA GLU A 489 -23.35 7.70 16.00
C GLU A 489 -21.87 7.60 16.39
N GLN A 490 -21.04 7.08 15.47
CA GLN A 490 -19.58 7.00 15.67
C GLN A 490 -18.96 8.40 15.76
N GLN A 491 -19.31 9.30 14.86
CA GLN A 491 -18.85 10.69 14.88
C GLN A 491 -19.21 11.40 16.20
N ALA A 492 -20.43 11.18 16.71
CA ALA A 492 -20.86 11.74 17.99
C ALA A 492 -20.07 11.16 19.18
N GLU A 493 -19.64 9.91 19.10
CA GLU A 493 -18.80 9.29 20.13
C GLU A 493 -17.35 9.78 20.05
N PHE A 494 -16.79 9.92 18.85
CA PHE A 494 -15.44 10.46 18.63
C PHE A 494 -15.30 11.93 19.08
N ALA A 495 -16.41 12.67 19.09
CA ALA A 495 -16.44 14.06 19.55
C ALA A 495 -16.36 14.21 21.08
N LYS A 496 -16.40 13.12 21.85
CA LYS A 496 -16.33 13.15 23.32
C LYS A 496 -14.91 12.96 23.84
N CYS A 497 -14.69 13.43 25.06
CA CYS A 497 -13.42 13.35 25.77
C CYS A 497 -12.94 11.90 25.95
N ASP A 498 -11.65 11.70 25.70
CA ASP A 498 -10.93 10.42 25.73
C ASP A 498 -10.38 10.03 27.11
N VAL A 499 -10.69 10.83 28.13
CA VAL A 499 -10.27 10.62 29.53
C VAL A 499 -11.21 9.65 30.24
N MET A 500 -10.63 8.74 31.04
CA MET A 500 -11.31 7.64 31.72
C MET A 500 -11.40 7.84 33.24
N CYS A 501 -12.43 7.27 33.87
CA CYS A 501 -12.55 7.19 35.31
C CYS A 501 -11.52 6.20 35.89
N SER A 502 -10.90 6.54 37.02
CA SER A 502 -9.96 5.69 37.76
C SER A 502 -10.63 4.66 38.69
N GLY A 503 -11.96 4.54 38.65
CA GLY A 503 -12.72 3.61 39.49
C GLY A 503 -12.32 2.14 39.25
N PRO A 504 -12.03 1.35 40.30
CA PRO A 504 -11.61 -0.05 40.15
C PRO A 504 -12.69 -0.94 39.53
N GLU A 505 -13.96 -0.53 39.58
CA GLU A 505 -15.08 -1.20 38.91
C GLU A 505 -14.95 -1.25 37.38
N HIS A 506 -14.06 -0.43 36.80
CA HIS A 506 -13.81 -0.37 35.36
C HIS A 506 -12.69 -1.32 34.89
N ASN A 507 -11.92 -1.88 35.83
CA ASN A 507 -10.82 -2.78 35.51
C ASN A 507 -11.30 -4.18 35.13
N ALA A 508 -10.49 -4.89 34.35
CA ALA A 508 -10.74 -6.30 34.08
C ALA A 508 -10.65 -7.11 35.38
N THR A 509 -11.55 -8.06 35.56
CA THR A 509 -11.48 -9.08 36.61
C THR A 509 -11.18 -10.44 35.98
N ALA A 510 -10.96 -11.47 36.80
CA ALA A 510 -10.75 -12.83 36.30
C ALA A 510 -11.92 -13.37 35.45
N THR A 511 -13.12 -12.80 35.60
CA THR A 511 -14.36 -13.27 34.95
C THR A 511 -15.01 -12.24 34.03
N THR A 512 -14.56 -10.99 34.03
CA THR A 512 -15.14 -9.92 33.19
C THR A 512 -14.05 -9.06 32.56
N PRO A 513 -14.14 -8.73 31.26
CA PRO A 513 -13.23 -7.77 30.63
C PRO A 513 -13.38 -6.38 31.25
N ALA A 514 -12.37 -5.53 31.07
CA ALA A 514 -12.42 -4.15 31.50
C ALA A 514 -13.60 -3.42 30.84
N ASN A 515 -14.27 -2.56 31.59
CA ASN A 515 -15.36 -1.72 31.09
C ASN A 515 -15.12 -0.26 31.50
N PRO A 516 -14.26 0.47 30.77
CA PRO A 516 -13.90 1.85 31.09
C PRO A 516 -15.11 2.79 31.02
N SER A 517 -15.24 3.67 32.02
CA SER A 517 -16.16 4.81 31.98
C SER A 517 -15.39 6.05 31.51
N TYR A 518 -15.90 6.74 30.49
CA TYR A 518 -15.26 7.91 29.90
C TYR A 518 -15.97 9.22 30.28
N CYS A 519 -15.25 10.33 30.18
CA CYS A 519 -15.79 11.66 30.43
C CYS A 519 -16.88 12.02 29.40
N ASN A 520 -18.04 12.50 29.84
CA ASN A 520 -19.18 12.77 28.94
C ASN A 520 -19.20 14.19 28.31
N LEU A 521 -18.06 14.89 28.35
CA LEU A 521 -17.91 16.24 27.79
C LEU A 521 -17.26 16.19 26.39
N PRO A 522 -17.33 17.28 25.59
CA PRO A 522 -16.65 17.37 24.30
C PRO A 522 -15.14 17.14 24.40
N ILE A 523 -14.53 16.64 23.32
CA ILE A 523 -13.08 16.53 23.21
C ILE A 523 -12.45 17.93 23.35
N PHE A 524 -11.38 18.03 24.16
CA PHE A 524 -10.70 19.29 24.55
C PHE A 524 -11.53 20.30 25.37
N HIS A 525 -12.53 19.84 26.13
CA HIS A 525 -13.27 20.71 27.03
C HIS A 525 -12.38 21.34 28.13
N PRO A 526 -12.67 22.57 28.59
CA PRO A 526 -12.02 23.11 29.78
C PRO A 526 -12.47 22.38 31.06
N PRO A 527 -11.67 22.38 32.15
CA PRO A 527 -12.05 21.77 33.43
C PRO A 527 -13.39 22.29 33.95
N GLN A 528 -14.32 21.37 34.28
CA GLN A 528 -15.63 21.72 34.81
C GLN A 528 -15.56 22.00 36.33
N ASP A 529 -16.37 22.95 36.82
CA ASP A 529 -16.48 23.25 38.25
C ASP A 529 -17.10 22.06 39.02
N ARG A 530 -16.41 21.59 40.07
CA ARG A 530 -16.86 20.49 40.93
C ARG A 530 -18.21 20.73 41.61
N ARG A 531 -18.62 21.99 41.78
CA ARG A 531 -19.93 22.35 42.35
C ARG A 531 -21.10 21.98 41.44
N THR A 532 -20.81 21.69 40.17
CA THR A 532 -21.82 21.36 39.14
C THR A 532 -22.01 19.84 38.95
N ALA A 533 -21.64 19.03 39.95
CA ALA A 533 -21.74 17.58 39.88
C ALA A 533 -23.19 17.11 39.58
N PRO A 534 -23.38 16.16 38.64
CA PRO A 534 -24.70 15.62 38.31
C PRO A 534 -25.28 14.76 39.44
N THR A 535 -26.61 14.61 39.49
CA THR A 535 -27.33 13.84 40.53
C THR A 535 -26.87 12.37 40.62
N ASN A 536 -26.55 11.75 39.49
CA ASN A 536 -26.07 10.37 39.38
C ASN A 536 -24.67 10.32 38.73
N GLY A 537 -23.68 10.98 39.34
CA GLY A 537 -22.29 10.97 38.85
C GLY A 537 -21.39 11.90 39.65
N TYR A 538 -20.22 12.23 39.12
CA TYR A 538 -19.30 13.17 39.77
C TYR A 538 -18.44 13.95 38.77
N VAL A 539 -17.83 15.02 39.26
CA VAL A 539 -16.77 15.76 38.56
C VAL A 539 -15.46 15.48 39.29
N SER A 540 -14.47 14.98 38.56
CA SER A 540 -13.15 14.62 39.06
C SER A 540 -12.31 15.84 39.43
N ALA A 541 -11.14 15.59 40.01
CA ALA A 541 -10.32 16.64 40.55
C ALA A 541 -9.83 17.66 39.51
N ASP A 542 -9.54 17.14 38.32
CA ASP A 542 -9.09 17.77 37.07
C ASP A 542 -10.25 18.26 36.18
N GLY A 543 -11.51 18.12 36.62
CA GLY A 543 -12.67 18.72 35.96
C GLY A 543 -13.33 17.89 34.86
N HIS A 544 -13.10 16.58 34.81
CA HIS A 544 -13.81 15.64 33.94
C HIS A 544 -15.10 15.12 34.59
N ARG A 545 -16.13 14.85 33.78
CA ARG A 545 -17.47 14.46 34.26
C ARG A 545 -17.77 13.00 33.94
N PHE A 546 -18.08 12.22 34.97
CA PHE A 546 -18.41 10.80 34.87
C PHE A 546 -19.82 10.51 35.42
N GLU A 547 -20.46 9.45 34.91
CA GLU A 547 -21.76 8.95 35.38
C GLU A 547 -21.65 7.81 36.40
N CYS A 548 -20.44 7.30 36.66
CA CYS A 548 -20.20 6.33 37.71
C CYS A 548 -20.07 6.98 39.10
N VAL A 549 -20.00 6.14 40.14
CA VAL A 549 -19.83 6.59 41.52
C VAL A 549 -18.42 7.16 41.69
N ASN A 550 -18.28 8.27 42.43
CA ASN A 550 -16.96 8.82 42.73
C ASN A 550 -16.10 7.79 43.47
N PRO A 551 -14.96 7.33 42.90
CA PRO A 551 -14.11 6.32 43.52
C PRO A 551 -13.61 6.72 44.92
N ALA A 552 -13.45 8.02 45.16
CA ALA A 552 -13.08 8.56 46.48
C ALA A 552 -14.12 8.28 47.58
N ARG A 553 -15.39 7.99 47.24
CA ARG A 553 -16.44 7.63 48.21
C ARG A 553 -16.49 6.14 48.55
N LEU A 554 -15.80 5.29 47.79
CA LEU A 554 -15.80 3.83 47.98
C LEU A 554 -14.76 3.37 49.02
N HIS A 555 -14.00 4.28 49.62
CA HIS A 555 -12.84 3.95 50.45
C HIS A 555 -13.16 3.95 51.96
N GLN A 556 -12.58 2.99 52.68
CA GLN A 556 -12.58 2.88 54.14
C GLN A 556 -12.07 4.18 54.78
N ALA A 557 -12.55 4.53 55.99
CA ALA A 557 -11.99 5.65 56.75
C ALA A 557 -10.52 5.36 57.14
N TYR A 558 -9.60 6.33 56.98
CA TYR A 558 -8.19 6.15 57.32
C TYR A 558 -7.76 6.95 58.55
N HIS A 559 -6.75 6.46 59.27
CA HIS A 559 -5.94 7.28 60.18
C HIS A 559 -4.57 7.49 59.53
N VAL A 560 -4.37 8.65 58.92
CA VAL A 560 -3.15 8.98 58.17
C VAL A 560 -2.18 9.78 59.05
N VAL A 561 -0.99 9.26 59.24
CA VAL A 561 0.09 9.88 60.02
C VAL A 561 1.16 10.39 59.07
N PHE A 562 1.24 11.70 58.90
CA PHE A 562 2.29 12.37 58.13
C PHE A 562 3.51 12.61 59.01
N VAL A 563 4.65 12.05 58.62
CA VAL A 563 5.93 12.25 59.28
C VAL A 563 6.82 13.03 58.32
N ILE A 564 7.04 14.30 58.62
CA ILE A 564 7.62 15.29 57.72
C ILE A 564 8.99 15.71 58.24
N ASP A 565 10.00 15.48 57.42
CA ASP A 565 11.35 15.97 57.64
C ASP A 565 11.40 17.49 57.48
N SER A 566 11.92 18.14 58.50
CA SER A 566 12.15 19.58 58.59
C SER A 566 13.60 19.89 58.99
N SER A 567 14.51 18.96 58.72
CA SER A 567 15.96 19.14 58.89
C SER A 567 16.53 20.24 57.99
N GLY A 568 17.78 20.63 58.23
CA GLY A 568 18.46 21.64 57.42
C GLY A 568 18.61 21.26 55.94
N SER A 569 18.75 19.98 55.60
CA SER A 569 18.90 19.48 54.22
C SER A 569 17.60 19.66 53.40
N MET A 570 16.44 19.64 54.06
CA MET A 570 15.14 20.02 53.48
C MET A 570 15.04 21.53 53.12
N GLY A 571 16.05 22.33 53.49
CA GLY A 571 16.18 23.74 53.10
C GLY A 571 16.70 23.96 51.68
N SER A 572 17.15 22.91 50.98
CA SER A 572 17.65 22.98 49.60
C SER A 572 16.58 23.46 48.60
N ARG A 573 17.01 24.18 47.55
CA ARG A 573 16.14 24.80 46.52
C ARG A 573 16.08 24.03 45.20
N ASP A 574 16.66 22.84 45.14
CA ASP A 574 16.59 21.94 43.98
C ASP A 574 15.18 21.39 43.75
N ARG A 575 14.30 21.44 44.77
CA ARG A 575 12.84 21.26 44.62
C ARG A 575 12.13 22.43 45.25
N THR A 576 11.03 22.88 44.63
CA THR A 576 10.24 24.04 45.06
C THR A 576 8.74 23.75 44.96
N PRO A 577 7.87 24.53 45.63
CA PRO A 577 6.42 24.36 45.54
C PRO A 577 5.90 24.33 44.10
N LEU A 578 4.87 23.50 43.86
CA LEU A 578 4.19 23.36 42.57
C LEU A 578 3.75 24.73 42.04
N SER A 579 3.88 24.94 40.73
CA SER A 579 3.34 26.11 40.03
C SER A 579 1.82 26.03 39.90
N ASN A 580 1.14 27.18 39.83
CA ASN A 580 -0.29 27.30 39.51
C ASN A 580 -1.25 26.64 40.51
N THR A 581 -0.87 26.51 41.79
CA THR A 581 -1.79 26.10 42.86
C THR A 581 -2.27 27.32 43.66
N PRO A 582 -3.43 27.25 44.32
CA PRO A 582 -3.96 28.36 45.14
C PRO A 582 -2.99 28.86 46.22
N VAL A 583 -2.11 27.98 46.72
CA VAL A 583 -1.16 28.28 47.81
C VAL A 583 0.27 28.55 47.33
N THR A 584 0.54 28.49 46.02
CA THR A 584 1.89 28.62 45.47
C THR A 584 2.56 29.94 45.89
N GLN A 585 1.84 31.06 45.84
CA GLN A 585 2.40 32.37 46.18
C GLN A 585 2.76 32.47 47.67
N LEU A 586 1.90 31.91 48.54
CA LEU A 586 2.14 31.86 49.99
C LEU A 586 3.38 31.02 50.31
N LEU A 587 3.46 29.81 49.73
CA LEU A 587 4.57 28.88 49.97
C LEU A 587 5.90 29.41 49.43
N ARG A 588 5.91 30.03 48.24
CA ARG A 588 7.14 30.63 47.70
C ARG A 588 7.65 31.80 48.54
N THR A 589 6.77 32.51 49.24
CA THR A 589 7.16 33.61 50.12
C THR A 589 7.78 33.11 51.44
N ARG A 590 7.30 31.97 51.97
CA ARG A 590 7.70 31.46 53.29
C ARG A 590 8.76 30.36 53.25
N CYS A 591 8.67 29.46 52.28
CA CYS A 591 9.49 28.25 52.20
C CYS A 591 9.68 27.82 50.73
N ASN A 592 10.45 28.58 49.95
CA ASN A 592 10.75 28.20 48.56
C ASN A 592 11.89 27.17 48.45
N ASN A 593 11.66 25.97 48.97
CA ASN A 593 12.63 24.88 49.11
C ASN A 593 11.94 23.51 49.13
N ARG A 594 12.69 22.41 49.34
CA ARG A 594 12.15 21.04 49.43
C ARG A 594 11.04 20.94 50.47
N TYR A 595 11.19 21.56 51.64
CA TYR A 595 10.13 21.60 52.66
C TYR A 595 8.83 22.23 52.13
N GLY A 596 8.92 23.36 51.42
CA GLY A 596 7.74 23.94 50.76
C GLY A 596 7.15 23.08 49.64
N ALA A 597 7.98 22.29 48.94
CA ALA A 597 7.49 21.32 47.98
C ALA A 597 6.64 20.23 48.66
N VAL A 598 7.05 19.76 49.84
CA VAL A 598 6.25 18.84 50.68
C VAL A 598 4.90 19.47 51.03
N LEU A 599 4.89 20.70 51.54
CA LEU A 599 3.65 21.40 51.92
C LEU A 599 2.71 21.60 50.73
N SER A 600 3.26 21.92 49.56
CA SER A 600 2.51 22.07 48.32
C SER A 600 1.80 20.77 47.93
N ALA A 601 2.45 19.62 48.12
CA ALA A 601 1.89 18.33 47.77
C ALA A 601 0.84 17.85 48.80
N LEU A 602 1.08 18.09 50.09
CA LEU A 602 0.09 17.82 51.15
C LEU A 602 -1.19 18.64 50.98
N HIS A 603 -1.05 19.92 50.58
CA HIS A 603 -2.21 20.76 50.27
C HIS A 603 -3.05 20.16 49.13
N GLY A 604 -2.42 19.69 48.06
CA GLY A 604 -3.11 18.99 46.97
C GLY A 604 -3.82 17.71 47.43
N PHE A 605 -3.15 16.93 48.29
CA PHE A 605 -3.74 15.73 48.89
C PHE A 605 -5.00 16.05 49.73
N TRP A 606 -4.93 16.99 50.66
CA TRP A 606 -6.07 17.34 51.50
C TRP A 606 -7.24 17.90 50.69
N LEU A 607 -6.94 18.78 49.71
CA LEU A 607 -7.96 19.36 48.82
C LEU A 607 -8.69 18.30 47.99
N SER A 608 -8.04 17.18 47.66
CA SER A 608 -8.70 16.07 46.94
C SER A 608 -9.69 15.28 47.80
N ARG A 609 -9.47 15.25 49.11
CA ARG A 609 -10.26 14.52 50.11
C ARG A 609 -11.33 15.40 50.75
N GLU A 610 -11.29 16.71 50.50
CA GLU A 610 -12.31 17.67 50.92
C GLU A 610 -13.54 17.55 50.00
N THR A 611 -14.69 17.18 50.57
CA THR A 611 -15.93 17.04 49.79
C THR A 611 -16.67 18.38 49.66
N ALA A 612 -17.34 18.60 48.53
CA ALA A 612 -18.14 19.82 48.30
C ALA A 612 -19.31 20.02 49.29
N GLN A 613 -19.62 19.02 50.14
CA GLN A 613 -20.65 19.09 51.19
C GLN A 613 -20.07 19.22 52.62
N ALA A 614 -18.86 19.75 52.77
CA ALA A 614 -18.17 19.95 54.05
C ALA A 614 -18.77 21.05 54.96
N ILE A 615 -20.07 21.35 54.88
CA ILE A 615 -20.71 22.33 55.78
C ILE A 615 -21.45 21.64 56.95
N ALA A 616 -21.62 20.31 56.96
CA ALA A 616 -22.40 19.65 58.03
C ALA A 616 -21.83 18.35 58.62
N GLN A 617 -20.76 17.75 58.09
CA GLN A 617 -20.22 16.48 58.59
C GLN A 617 -18.68 16.52 58.67
N PRO A 618 -18.08 16.05 59.78
CA PRO A 618 -16.63 15.89 59.90
C PRO A 618 -16.09 14.92 58.84
N ARG A 619 -14.84 15.12 58.42
CA ARG A 619 -14.22 14.28 57.40
C ARG A 619 -14.00 12.86 57.94
N GLN A 620 -14.12 11.84 57.08
CA GLN A 620 -13.99 10.45 57.54
C GLN A 620 -12.55 10.08 57.91
N ASP A 621 -11.55 10.72 57.31
CA ASP A 621 -10.14 10.45 57.61
C ASP A 621 -9.65 11.25 58.83
N ALA A 622 -8.97 10.59 59.77
CA ALA A 622 -8.24 11.26 60.83
C ALA A 622 -6.78 11.52 60.39
N TYR A 623 -6.24 12.70 60.67
CA TYR A 623 -4.88 13.10 60.31
C TYR A 623 -4.10 13.40 61.58
N SER A 624 -2.89 12.85 61.65
CA SER A 624 -1.86 13.28 62.58
C SER A 624 -0.66 13.76 61.77
N VAL A 625 -0.05 14.87 62.19
CA VAL A 625 1.13 15.41 61.51
C VAL A 625 2.25 15.61 62.52
N VAL A 626 3.40 15.02 62.20
CA VAL A 626 4.65 15.14 62.94
C VAL A 626 5.67 15.82 62.03
N THR A 627 6.27 16.90 62.50
CA THR A 627 7.47 17.47 61.86
C THR A 627 8.68 17.11 62.69
N PHE A 628 9.80 16.73 62.10
CA PHE A 628 11.00 16.37 62.86
C PHE A 628 12.27 16.97 62.25
N ASN A 629 13.26 17.19 63.11
CA ASN A 629 14.65 17.46 62.75
C ASN A 629 15.54 16.55 63.61
N ASP A 630 16.25 17.11 64.60
CA ASP A 630 16.89 16.36 65.67
C ASP A 630 15.84 15.66 66.57
N ASN A 631 14.67 16.28 66.74
CA ASN A 631 13.59 15.77 67.58
C ASN A 631 12.21 15.88 66.89
N PRO A 632 11.30 14.91 67.07
CA PRO A 632 9.95 14.97 66.52
C PRO A 632 9.05 15.93 67.32
N THR A 633 8.20 16.68 66.62
CA THR A 633 7.18 17.57 67.19
C THR A 633 5.83 17.27 66.56
N THR A 634 4.83 16.94 67.38
CA THR A 634 3.44 16.79 66.91
C THR A 634 2.85 18.17 66.60
N ARG A 635 2.44 18.38 65.36
CA ARG A 635 1.69 19.59 64.93
C ARG A 635 0.18 19.39 65.00
N LEU A 636 -0.25 18.16 64.75
CA LEU A 636 -1.64 17.75 64.72
C LEU A 636 -1.74 16.31 65.19
N ALA A 637 -2.77 15.96 65.95
CA ALA A 637 -3.01 14.58 66.38
C ALA A 637 -4.49 14.24 66.26
N ASN A 638 -4.79 13.21 65.46
CA ASN A 638 -6.14 12.66 65.30
C ASN A 638 -7.23 13.72 65.01
N ASP A 639 -6.87 14.76 64.27
CA ASP A 639 -7.83 15.77 63.83
C ASP A 639 -8.64 15.21 62.67
N PHE A 640 -9.93 15.52 62.57
CA PHE A 640 -10.82 15.17 61.46
C PHE A 640 -11.80 16.31 61.13
N THR A 641 -11.48 17.51 61.59
CA THR A 641 -12.35 18.70 61.57
C THR A 641 -11.70 19.91 60.91
N SER A 642 -10.37 19.99 60.89
CA SER A 642 -9.67 21.11 60.29
C SER A 642 -9.83 21.11 58.76
N THR A 643 -10.05 22.29 58.19
CA THR A 643 -10.04 22.54 56.74
C THR A 643 -8.64 22.45 56.15
N THR A 644 -8.53 22.30 54.83
CA THR A 644 -7.24 22.24 54.12
C THR A 644 -6.31 23.42 54.46
N ASP A 645 -6.86 24.64 54.47
CA ASP A 645 -6.09 25.85 54.80
C ASP A 645 -5.64 25.89 56.27
N GLN A 646 -6.50 25.43 57.19
CA GLN A 646 -6.14 25.34 58.61
C GLN A 646 -5.02 24.33 58.84
N LEU A 647 -5.07 23.16 58.19
CA LEU A 647 -4.01 22.15 58.24
C LEU A 647 -2.68 22.71 57.72
N LEU A 648 -2.71 23.42 56.59
CA LEU A 648 -1.51 24.05 56.02
C LEU A 648 -0.93 25.11 56.96
N SER A 649 -1.78 25.95 57.57
CA SER A 649 -1.33 27.03 58.46
C SER A 649 -0.56 26.54 59.69
N GLN A 650 -0.88 25.34 60.20
CA GLN A 650 -0.17 24.72 61.33
C GLN A 650 1.26 24.30 60.96
N LEU A 651 1.50 23.97 59.69
CA LEU A 651 2.82 23.53 59.22
C LEU A 651 3.72 24.69 58.80
N LEU A 652 3.13 25.81 58.34
CA LEU A 652 3.88 27.02 57.96
C LEU A 652 4.68 27.66 59.11
N GLN A 653 4.42 27.27 60.36
CA GLN A 653 5.17 27.73 61.53
C GLN A 653 6.54 27.04 61.67
N THR A 654 6.82 26.00 60.88
CA THR A 654 8.08 25.24 60.92
C THR A 654 9.03 25.71 59.82
N SER A 655 10.32 25.79 60.13
CA SER A 655 11.38 26.10 59.16
C SER A 655 12.39 24.97 59.11
N ALA A 656 12.87 24.66 57.90
CA ALA A 656 13.89 23.63 57.66
C ALA A 656 15.21 23.97 58.39
N SER A 657 15.54 23.24 59.46
CA SER A 657 16.69 23.51 60.33
C SER A 657 17.03 22.31 61.23
N GLY A 658 18.27 22.24 61.71
CA GLY A 658 18.75 21.16 62.60
C GLY A 658 19.21 19.91 61.85
N GLY A 659 19.51 18.85 62.59
CA GLY A 659 19.86 17.53 62.07
C GLY A 659 18.64 16.70 61.66
N THR A 660 18.86 15.40 61.43
CA THR A 660 17.83 14.46 60.95
C THR A 660 17.90 13.16 61.73
N ASN A 661 16.80 12.73 62.35
CA ASN A 661 16.73 11.46 63.09
C ASN A 661 15.46 10.65 62.77
N PHE A 662 15.58 9.70 61.85
CA PHE A 662 14.46 8.84 61.43
C PHE A 662 13.96 7.93 62.55
N ASN A 663 14.85 7.40 63.38
CA ASN A 663 14.47 6.46 64.44
C ASN A 663 13.59 7.15 65.49
N SER A 664 13.95 8.36 65.92
CA SER A 664 13.13 9.16 66.84
C SER A 664 11.78 9.53 66.22
N ALA A 665 11.76 9.88 64.93
CA ALA A 665 10.52 10.21 64.21
C ALA A 665 9.57 9.00 64.10
N LEU A 666 10.10 7.82 63.77
CA LEU A 666 9.34 6.57 63.70
C LEU A 666 8.84 6.12 65.07
N ALA A 667 9.66 6.22 66.12
CA ALA A 667 9.24 5.91 67.49
C ALA A 667 8.04 6.77 67.90
N HIS A 668 8.12 8.08 67.63
CA HIS A 668 7.06 9.02 67.96
C HIS A 668 5.78 8.79 67.13
N ALA A 669 5.93 8.46 65.84
CA ALA A 669 4.80 8.08 65.00
C ALA A 669 4.12 6.80 65.50
N GLN A 670 4.88 5.79 65.93
CA GLN A 670 4.34 4.59 66.55
C GLN A 670 3.54 4.91 67.83
N THR A 671 4.06 5.79 68.69
CA THR A 671 3.33 6.26 69.88
C THR A 671 2.01 6.94 69.51
N LEU A 672 2.00 7.81 68.49
CA LEU A 672 0.80 8.48 68.01
C LEU A 672 -0.25 7.51 67.46
N ILE A 673 0.16 6.53 66.65
CA ILE A 673 -0.72 5.49 66.12
C ILE A 673 -1.35 4.70 67.26
N ARG A 674 -0.55 4.27 68.25
CA ARG A 674 -1.05 3.52 69.42
C ARG A 674 -2.01 4.34 70.27
N THR A 675 -1.68 5.61 70.52
CA THR A 675 -2.47 6.50 71.38
C THR A 675 -3.84 6.81 70.78
N HIS A 676 -3.92 6.93 69.45
CA HIS A 676 -5.14 7.29 68.74
C HIS A 676 -5.69 6.14 67.88
N TRP A 677 -5.42 4.89 68.27
CA TRP A 677 -5.87 3.73 67.53
C TRP A 677 -7.40 3.66 67.45
N ASN A 678 -7.93 3.39 66.24
CA ASN A 678 -9.36 3.25 66.01
C ASN A 678 -9.61 2.04 65.09
N SER A 679 -10.39 1.07 65.57
CA SER A 679 -10.72 -0.16 64.85
C SER A 679 -11.55 0.07 63.58
N ASP A 680 -12.19 1.22 63.45
CA ASP A 680 -12.99 1.59 62.27
C ASP A 680 -12.14 2.29 61.21
N LYS A 681 -10.88 2.63 61.52
CA LYS A 681 -9.97 3.29 60.59
C LYS A 681 -8.79 2.40 60.23
N ALA A 682 -8.35 2.41 58.97
CA ALA A 682 -7.13 1.71 58.58
C ALA A 682 -5.91 2.64 58.82
N PRO A 683 -4.85 2.17 59.50
CA PRO A 683 -3.68 3.01 59.77
C PRO A 683 -2.80 3.14 58.53
N VAL A 684 -2.40 4.38 58.22
CA VAL A 684 -1.49 4.71 57.11
C VAL A 684 -0.42 5.65 57.63
N LEU A 685 0.85 5.39 57.33
CA LEU A 685 1.96 6.29 57.60
C LEU A 685 2.56 6.80 56.29
N VAL A 686 2.78 8.11 56.22
CA VAL A 686 3.39 8.80 55.09
C VAL A 686 4.66 9.49 55.57
N PHE A 687 5.82 8.96 55.19
CA PHE A 687 7.13 9.44 55.57
C PHE A 687 7.73 10.30 54.45
N LEU A 688 7.95 11.59 54.70
CA LEU A 688 8.37 12.58 53.71
C LEU A 688 9.74 13.15 54.12
N SER A 689 10.80 12.81 53.40
CA SER A 689 12.17 13.21 53.73
C SER A 689 13.04 13.29 52.47
N ASP A 690 14.24 13.87 52.54
CA ASP A 690 15.23 13.77 51.48
C ASP A 690 16.13 12.53 51.56
N GLY A 691 15.95 11.70 52.60
CA GLY A 691 16.60 10.41 52.78
C GLY A 691 17.92 10.44 53.54
N GLU A 692 18.40 11.62 53.95
CA GLU A 692 19.73 11.80 54.56
C GLU A 692 19.74 11.45 56.07
N CYS A 693 19.54 10.18 56.40
CA CYS A 693 19.67 9.67 57.78
C CYS A 693 19.91 8.16 57.81
N ASN A 694 20.52 7.65 58.89
CA ASN A 694 20.61 6.20 59.12
C ASN A 694 19.30 5.66 59.69
N LEU A 695 18.93 4.45 59.27
CA LEU A 695 17.73 3.75 59.72
C LEU A 695 18.11 2.53 60.58
N ASP A 696 17.55 2.44 61.79
CA ASP A 696 17.45 1.16 62.49
C ASP A 696 16.22 0.43 61.98
N ARG A 697 16.44 -0.65 61.23
CA ARG A 697 15.37 -1.47 60.64
C ARG A 697 14.37 -1.97 61.68
N ASN A 698 14.81 -2.21 62.91
CA ASN A 698 13.94 -2.73 63.98
C ASN A 698 12.79 -1.78 64.29
N MET A 699 12.99 -0.47 64.16
CA MET A 699 11.94 0.52 64.37
C MET A 699 10.74 0.33 63.42
N VAL A 700 11.02 0.00 62.16
CA VAL A 700 9.97 -0.25 61.15
C VAL A 700 9.28 -1.59 61.41
N TYR A 701 10.05 -2.64 61.75
CA TYR A 701 9.50 -3.94 62.14
C TYR A 701 8.56 -3.82 63.35
N ASP A 702 9.00 -3.16 64.41
CA ASP A 702 8.25 -3.03 65.66
C ASP A 702 6.98 -2.20 65.48
N MET A 703 7.04 -1.13 64.69
CA MET A 703 5.87 -0.32 64.38
C MET A 703 4.83 -1.10 63.57
N CYS A 704 5.23 -1.78 62.50
CA CYS A 704 4.30 -2.55 61.67
C CYS A 704 3.70 -3.74 62.44
N ARG A 705 4.51 -4.49 63.20
CA ARG A 705 4.04 -5.59 64.05
C ARG A 705 3.09 -5.11 65.14
N ALA A 706 3.34 -3.93 65.71
CA ALA A 706 2.43 -3.34 66.68
C ALA A 706 1.04 -3.07 66.08
N CYS A 707 0.96 -2.57 64.84
CA CYS A 707 -0.32 -2.35 64.17
C CYS A 707 -1.04 -3.69 63.91
N VAL A 708 -0.31 -4.71 63.44
CA VAL A 708 -0.86 -6.06 63.24
C VAL A 708 -1.42 -6.63 64.55
N GLN A 709 -0.72 -6.45 65.67
CA GLN A 709 -1.21 -6.86 67.00
C GLN A 709 -2.48 -6.11 67.44
N LEU A 710 -2.63 -4.85 67.03
CA LEU A 710 -3.84 -4.05 67.27
C LEU A 710 -4.98 -4.37 66.29
N GLY A 711 -4.76 -5.27 65.34
CA GLY A 711 -5.79 -5.88 64.50
C GLY A 711 -5.80 -5.45 63.03
N LYS A 712 -4.90 -4.54 62.60
CA LYS A 712 -4.81 -4.10 61.18
C LYS A 712 -3.37 -3.86 60.74
N PRO A 713 -2.96 -4.29 59.54
CA PRO A 713 -1.64 -3.99 59.01
C PRO A 713 -1.47 -2.48 58.69
N LEU A 714 -0.25 -1.97 58.82
CA LEU A 714 0.09 -0.56 58.58
C LEU A 714 0.44 -0.30 57.12
N GLY A 715 -0.36 0.49 56.40
CA GLY A 715 0.06 1.01 55.10
C GLY A 715 1.22 1.99 55.27
N PHE A 716 2.25 1.91 54.44
CA PHE A 716 3.47 2.69 54.62
C PHE A 716 3.99 3.27 53.31
N TYR A 717 4.02 4.58 53.22
CA TYR A 717 4.50 5.29 52.04
C TYR A 717 5.71 6.13 52.41
N SER A 718 6.83 5.93 51.72
CA SER A 718 8.00 6.81 51.83
C SER A 718 8.19 7.61 50.57
N VAL A 719 8.52 8.88 50.73
CA VAL A 719 8.77 9.78 49.61
C VAL A 719 10.09 10.51 49.81
N SER A 720 10.96 10.38 48.82
CA SER A 720 12.20 11.16 48.72
C SER A 720 11.99 12.52 48.07
N PHE A 721 12.39 13.58 48.77
CA PHE A 721 12.58 14.94 48.29
C PHE A 721 14.05 15.25 47.96
N GLY A 722 14.93 14.26 48.08
CA GLY A 722 16.37 14.36 47.86
C GLY A 722 16.86 13.60 46.62
N PRO A 723 18.17 13.64 46.33
CA PRO A 723 18.74 12.90 45.22
C PRO A 723 18.60 11.38 45.46
N ASP A 724 18.45 10.60 44.38
CA ASP A 724 18.16 9.17 44.48
C ASP A 724 19.21 8.39 45.29
N ARG A 725 20.48 8.79 45.19
CA ARG A 725 21.60 8.21 45.96
C ARG A 725 21.42 8.25 47.48
N SER A 726 20.68 9.23 48.00
CA SER A 726 20.43 9.39 49.43
C SER A 726 19.17 8.65 49.90
N SER A 727 18.41 8.03 48.98
CA SER A 727 17.07 7.52 49.26
C SER A 727 17.03 6.05 49.72
N GLY A 728 18.18 5.42 49.93
CA GLY A 728 18.31 4.03 50.37
C GLY A 728 17.47 3.69 51.61
N PRO A 729 17.57 4.46 52.71
CA PRO A 729 16.78 4.24 53.91
C PRO A 729 15.25 4.30 53.66
N LEU A 730 14.79 5.21 52.79
CA LEU A 730 13.36 5.35 52.47
C LEU A 730 12.82 4.14 51.69
N ARG A 731 13.61 3.62 50.73
CA ARG A 731 13.28 2.38 50.01
C ARG A 731 13.22 1.19 50.97
N GLU A 732 14.17 1.12 51.90
CA GLU A 732 14.25 0.04 52.89
C GLU A 732 13.05 0.06 53.86
N MET A 733 12.60 1.24 54.32
CA MET A 733 11.37 1.34 55.14
C MET A 733 10.15 0.78 54.42
N ALA A 734 9.93 1.18 53.16
CA ALA A 734 8.79 0.74 52.37
C ALA A 734 8.83 -0.76 52.08
N GLN A 735 10.02 -1.30 51.79
CA GLN A 735 10.22 -2.73 51.60
C GLN A 735 9.86 -3.54 52.85
N ILE A 736 10.43 -3.17 54.01
CA ILE A 736 10.17 -3.86 55.28
C ILE A 736 8.67 -3.82 55.63
N ALA A 737 8.05 -2.65 55.50
CA ALA A 737 6.62 -2.51 55.75
C ALA A 737 5.79 -3.37 54.79
N GLY A 738 6.17 -3.46 53.51
CA GLY A 738 5.50 -4.29 52.52
C GLY A 738 5.57 -5.78 52.84
N GLU A 739 6.72 -6.29 53.27
CA GLU A 739 6.89 -7.68 53.70
C GLU A 739 5.97 -8.04 54.88
N ILE A 740 5.85 -7.14 55.86
CA ILE A 740 4.98 -7.34 57.04
C ILE A 740 3.50 -7.20 56.67
N TYR A 741 3.16 -6.24 55.80
CA TYR A 741 1.79 -6.03 55.32
C TYR A 741 1.28 -7.26 54.57
N ALA A 742 2.10 -7.82 53.67
CA ALA A 742 1.74 -8.99 52.86
C ALA A 742 1.56 -10.27 53.69
N SER A 743 2.27 -10.37 54.82
CA SER A 743 2.21 -11.52 55.73
C SER A 743 1.15 -11.40 56.83
N ALA A 744 0.46 -10.28 56.94
CA ALA A 744 -0.59 -10.07 57.94
C ALA A 744 -1.89 -10.85 57.61
N PRO A 745 -2.69 -11.23 58.63
CA PRO A 745 -3.97 -11.91 58.42
C PRO A 745 -4.91 -11.10 57.53
N ARG A 746 -5.40 -11.69 56.43
CA ARG A 746 -6.25 -10.99 55.47
C ARG A 746 -7.69 -10.87 56.01
N ASN A 747 -8.09 -9.66 56.40
CA ASN A 747 -9.48 -9.32 56.67
C ASN A 747 -10.06 -8.47 55.54
N ILE A 748 -11.22 -8.88 55.00
CA ILE A 748 -11.86 -8.28 53.81
C ILE A 748 -12.28 -6.81 54.05
N MET A 749 -12.50 -6.39 55.30
CA MET A 749 -12.95 -5.04 55.67
C MET A 749 -11.85 -4.08 56.18
N GLY A 750 -10.57 -4.46 56.15
CA GLY A 750 -9.48 -3.64 56.74
C GLY A 750 -8.21 -3.50 55.91
N ASN A 751 -8.17 -4.09 54.72
CA ASN A 751 -7.01 -4.03 53.84
C ASN A 751 -7.10 -2.83 52.89
N ILE A 752 -6.00 -2.10 52.77
CA ILE A 752 -5.80 -1.01 51.82
C ILE A 752 -5.72 -1.62 50.42
N GLN A 753 -6.60 -1.21 49.51
CA GLN A 753 -6.57 -1.63 48.12
C GLN A 753 -5.49 -0.86 47.35
N GLY A 754 -4.71 -1.54 46.50
CA GLY A 754 -3.55 -0.97 45.78
C GLY A 754 -2.23 -1.56 46.24
N ASN A 755 -1.11 -0.82 46.05
CA ASN A 755 0.18 -1.17 46.65
C ASN A 755 0.28 -0.49 48.04
N PRO A 756 0.03 -1.21 49.14
CA PRO A 756 -0.15 -0.60 50.47
C PRO A 756 1.16 -0.13 51.10
N CYS A 757 2.30 -0.51 50.52
CA CYS A 757 3.63 -0.13 50.99
C CYS A 757 4.54 0.18 49.79
N ALA A 758 4.90 1.45 49.60
CA ALA A 758 5.65 1.86 48.40
C ALA A 758 6.57 3.07 48.65
N TYR A 759 7.62 3.12 47.84
CA TYR A 759 8.60 4.21 47.80
C TYR A 759 8.40 5.04 46.54
N TYR A 760 8.48 6.37 46.69
CA TYR A 760 8.38 7.33 45.59
C TYR A 760 9.53 8.32 45.62
N ASN A 761 9.97 8.75 44.44
CA ASN A 761 10.92 9.85 44.30
C ASN A 761 10.19 11.08 43.75
N ALA A 762 10.22 12.19 44.47
CA ALA A 762 9.51 13.42 44.12
C ALA A 762 10.21 14.20 42.97
N VAL A 763 10.83 13.52 42.01
CA VAL A 763 11.38 14.13 40.78
C VAL A 763 10.25 14.70 39.93
N ASP A 764 9.07 14.06 39.95
CA ASP A 764 7.83 14.62 39.45
C ASP A 764 6.89 14.88 40.64
N SER A 765 6.71 16.14 40.97
CA SER A 765 5.71 16.58 41.96
C SER A 765 4.26 16.22 41.55
N ILE A 766 4.07 15.87 40.26
CA ILE A 766 2.85 15.27 39.69
C ILE A 766 2.66 13.82 40.17
N GLN A 767 3.73 13.01 40.29
CA GLN A 767 3.64 11.64 40.78
C GLN A 767 3.25 11.55 42.26
N LEU A 768 3.54 12.55 43.09
CA LEU A 768 3.13 12.52 44.50
C LEU A 768 1.61 12.67 44.63
N ALA A 769 1.06 13.60 43.87
CA ALA A 769 -0.37 13.75 43.67
C ALA A 769 -0.92 12.44 43.10
N ASP A 770 -0.49 11.96 41.94
CA ASP A 770 -1.03 10.73 41.32
C ASP A 770 -0.85 9.45 42.16
N THR A 771 0.15 9.39 43.04
CA THR A 771 0.37 8.29 43.97
C THR A 771 -0.65 8.30 45.10
N PHE A 772 -0.93 9.47 45.67
CA PHE A 772 -1.95 9.65 46.70
C PHE A 772 -3.38 9.75 46.13
N LEU A 773 -3.48 10.14 44.86
CA LEU A 773 -4.67 10.47 44.07
C LEU A 773 -4.96 9.47 42.95
N GLY A 774 -4.30 8.31 42.92
CA GLY A 774 -4.66 7.19 42.02
C GLY A 774 -6.10 6.68 42.25
N ILE A 775 -6.80 7.30 43.19
CA ILE A 775 -8.19 7.08 43.59
C ILE A 775 -9.10 8.28 43.19
N SER A 776 -8.57 9.44 42.78
CA SER A 776 -9.36 10.66 42.50
C SER A 776 -9.05 11.41 41.20
N ASN A 777 -7.89 11.19 40.57
CA ASN A 777 -7.54 11.79 39.27
C ASN A 777 -8.03 10.90 38.12
N SER A 778 -8.33 11.51 36.98
CA SER A 778 -8.79 10.77 35.81
C SER A 778 -7.62 10.11 35.08
N LEU A 779 -7.86 8.96 34.46
CA LEU A 779 -6.86 8.24 33.67
C LEU A 779 -6.81 8.80 32.26
N HIS A 780 -5.67 9.39 31.89
CA HIS A 780 -5.42 9.83 30.53
C HIS A 780 -5.07 8.65 29.63
N LYS A 781 -5.72 8.59 28.47
CA LYS A 781 -5.35 7.70 27.38
C LYS A 781 -4.09 8.23 26.71
N GLN A 782 -3.09 7.39 26.49
CA GLN A 782 -1.95 7.76 25.64
C GLN A 782 -2.47 8.01 24.22
N ARG A 783 -2.31 9.24 23.72
CA ARG A 783 -2.73 9.58 22.36
C ARG A 783 -1.71 9.11 21.34
N ALA A 784 -2.21 8.56 20.25
CA ALA A 784 -1.45 8.25 19.06
C ALA A 784 -2.32 8.49 17.85
N SER A 785 -1.75 9.03 16.78
CA SER A 785 -2.47 9.31 15.54
C SER A 785 -1.55 9.12 14.34
N LEU A 786 -2.14 8.78 13.21
CA LEU A 786 -1.46 8.82 11.92
C LEU A 786 -1.47 10.25 11.38
N ILE A 787 -0.35 10.68 10.80
CA ILE A 787 -0.21 12.00 10.17
C ILE A 787 0.40 11.87 8.78
N GLY A 788 -0.10 12.65 7.83
CA GLY A 788 0.39 12.67 6.45
C GLY A 788 1.76 13.35 6.31
N GLN A 789 2.59 12.87 5.38
CA GLN A 789 3.89 13.50 5.08
C GLN A 789 3.77 14.86 4.36
N SER A 790 2.61 15.17 3.77
CA SER A 790 2.39 16.30 2.86
C SER A 790 1.33 17.32 3.34
N SER A 791 0.92 17.28 4.62
CA SER A 791 -0.07 18.20 5.20
C SER A 791 0.46 19.65 5.34
N GLY A 792 0.69 20.31 4.20
CA GLY A 792 1.20 21.68 4.16
C GLY A 792 1.08 22.42 2.82
N ARG A 793 0.61 21.80 1.73
CA ARG A 793 0.41 22.50 0.44
C ARG A 793 -0.88 22.07 -0.26
N ARG A 794 -2.00 22.71 0.10
CA ARG A 794 -3.07 22.98 -0.84
C ARG A 794 -3.48 24.44 -0.65
N THR A 795 -2.92 25.32 -1.47
CA THR A 795 -3.53 26.61 -1.78
C THR A 795 -4.85 26.34 -2.51
N CYS A 796 -5.89 27.10 -2.13
CA CYS A 796 -7.24 27.03 -2.66
C CYS A 796 -7.31 27.11 -4.19
#